data_AF-A0A2U0E1C5-F1
#
_entry.id   AF-A0A2U0E1C5-F1
#
_cell.length_a   1.000
_cell.length_b   1.000
_cell.length_c   1.000
_cell.angle_alpha   90.00
_cell.angle_beta   90.00
_cell.angle_gamma   90.00
#
_symmetry.space_group_name_H-M   'P 1'
#
loop_
_entity.id
_entity.type
_entity.pdbx_description
1 polymer ?
#
loop_
_entity_poly.entity_id
_entity_poly.type
_entity_poly.pdbx_seq_one_letter_code
_entity_poly.pdbx_strand_id
1 'polypeptide(L)'
;MKNKKTIFSASVLFFLGTFAYAQEKDTVKTNNLEEVVILGSRGGARSKVDSPVPVDVFNIKESSVILPQTNVAQILNFIAPSFTSTIQTNADGTDHLDPAQLRGLGPDQVLVLVNGKRRHTSALVNVNGSPGRGTVGTDLNAIPSFAINKIEVLRDGASAQYGSDAIAGVINLGLKRDTGKLAGQISYGGNLTPTANDHTGDFDGQNIQVDLNYGNKIGKKGGFYNITWTSQFRNPTYRAGTESGNIFNAYNAIEQRALNNGVNLSSLFTNINNTPNSQQIINYIHQYAQEVNYFSPTLQNQIQSANTISALQGILNTNVTDQELAYRGLSRKDFNMQVGQSKLNNHQLFANVEVPLNDNWKVYTFGGYSFRHGTSGGFFRRPNQSRTFTGLYPNGYLPQIGTDIQDLSLSAGIKGDWKGWNIDFSNTFGQNSFSYDIKNTGNTSLRFNSPNEFDAGGLRFSQNTINLDFSKKYDVWSGINVAFGVEHRYENFKITAGEEASYATYDVSGNLWTGNTVRPTDFFGASLPGGSQVFSGFKPENAVNKNRQAIAGYADVEFNFTNWLLADAAVRYENYSDFGSTFNYKLASRIKVNKDLNFRFAGSTGFRAPSIHQIYYNVTSTLFTNGQLLEVGTFSNDSKVANSLEIPSLKQETSKSASVGFTYKIPSAKLTLTADGYFIRIDNRILLTGQFARSAVSPATQLIYDAERVNAVQLFTNAIDTETRGLDIVLAHNAKFSNIKLDNNFAVNLNQTRKVGAIHSSGLLQSSNLENVYFSEASRVYLEEAVPRVKASLSNQLTWGNAIFYLRNTYFGKVTSADIIDANGDGVISPNEHQEITDKIITDVSLAYQFTKNIGLTVGVNNLFDIYPTKNLPASSNNDQFIYSRSTSQFGQNGRYVFSRLNFNFLSNFFNSQSEMNPAFPGSFFIWVKRQFVSLNHKSFTMKRILLFLLLTLFSTPLFSQEYRTENNIHYYDEKNSKSDAYINERCVLDIYIPKNVKNFPTVIWFHGGGLTGGEKEIPEGLKNKGIAVIGVNYRLSPKVNAPKYIEDAAAATAWVFKNIKNYGGNEDLVFISGHSAGGYLAIMVVLNKMYLNKYGIDANKFAGIITFSGQMISHFTTRKEKGIDELDARIDEYAPLHFIRADAPPLLLITGDREKELLGRYEENAYMARMMKLKGHKETTLYELQGFDHGGMAQPAFPLLINEMKRVEKGRR
;
A
#
# COMPACT_ATOMS: atom_id res chain seq x y z
N MET A 1 -20.24 4.99 9.09
CA MET A 1 -21.13 3.84 9.40
C MET A 1 -20.48 2.90 10.41
N LYS A 2 -21.22 2.57 11.48
CA LYS A 2 -20.83 1.78 12.66
C LYS A 2 -20.99 0.28 12.41
N ASN A 3 -19.91 -0.51 12.50
CA ASN A 3 -19.85 -1.95 12.89
C ASN A 3 -18.49 -2.59 12.49
N LYS A 4 -17.37 -2.08 13.01
CA LYS A 4 -16.02 -2.66 12.80
C LYS A 4 -15.50 -3.52 13.97
N LYS A 5 -16.24 -3.65 15.08
CA LYS A 5 -15.71 -4.26 16.33
C LYS A 5 -16.07 -5.74 16.56
N THR A 6 -16.98 -6.34 15.78
CA THR A 6 -17.49 -7.69 16.11
C THR A 6 -16.71 -8.85 15.47
N ILE A 7 -15.83 -8.60 14.51
CA ILE A 7 -15.08 -9.67 13.81
C ILE A 7 -13.74 -10.00 14.50
N PHE A 8 -13.21 -9.10 15.34
CA PHE A 8 -11.92 -9.32 16.02
C PHE A 8 -12.01 -10.23 17.26
N SER A 9 -13.22 -10.47 17.78
CA SER A 9 -13.44 -11.18 19.04
C SER A 9 -13.64 -12.70 18.90
N ALA A 10 -13.98 -13.20 17.71
CA ALA A 10 -14.23 -14.64 17.51
C ALA A 10 -12.95 -15.45 17.25
N SER A 11 -11.92 -14.84 16.65
CA SER A 11 -10.68 -15.54 16.28
C SER A 11 -9.69 -15.73 17.43
N VAL A 12 -9.84 -14.98 18.53
CA VAL A 12 -8.92 -15.02 19.69
C VAL A 12 -9.38 -16.03 20.76
N LEU A 13 -10.68 -16.34 20.83
CA LEU A 13 -11.24 -17.25 21.84
C LEU A 13 -11.02 -18.75 21.55
N PHE A 14 -10.57 -19.13 20.34
CA PHE A 14 -10.18 -20.51 20.03
C PHE A 14 -8.71 -20.84 20.38
N PHE A 15 -7.90 -19.83 20.72
CA PHE A 15 -6.46 -20.00 21.01
C PHE A 15 -6.12 -20.22 22.50
N LEU A 16 -7.10 -20.12 23.40
CA LEU A 16 -6.90 -20.23 24.85
C LEU A 16 -7.77 -21.36 25.44
N GLY A 17 -7.39 -22.59 25.15
CA GLY A 17 -8.03 -23.75 25.76
C GLY A 17 -7.14 -24.98 25.67
N THR A 18 -6.66 -25.43 26.83
CA THR A 18 -5.93 -26.70 27.09
C THR A 18 -4.43 -26.73 26.82
N PHE A 19 -3.65 -26.27 27.81
CA PHE A 19 -2.32 -26.81 28.09
C PHE A 19 -2.32 -27.37 29.50
N ALA A 20 -2.30 -28.69 29.63
CA ALA A 20 -1.97 -29.39 30.87
C ALA A 20 -1.11 -30.64 30.57
N TYR A 21 -0.01 -30.73 31.32
CA TYR A 21 1.01 -31.76 31.52
C TYR A 21 0.88 -33.16 30.87
N ALA A 22 1.99 -33.65 30.30
CA ALA A 22 2.85 -34.68 30.93
C ALA A 22 4.11 -35.01 30.08
N GLN A 23 5.27 -35.05 30.74
CA GLN A 23 6.49 -35.73 30.27
C GLN A 23 6.18 -37.23 30.16
N GLU A 24 6.45 -37.88 29.03
CA GLU A 24 7.61 -38.79 28.94
C GLU A 24 8.33 -38.71 27.58
N LYS A 25 9.60 -39.14 27.59
CA LYS A 25 10.48 -39.30 26.43
C LYS A 25 10.02 -40.49 25.60
N ASP A 26 9.78 -40.30 24.32
CA ASP A 26 10.09 -41.39 23.38
C ASP A 26 10.42 -40.91 21.96
N THR A 27 11.35 -41.62 21.35
CA THR A 27 11.96 -41.37 20.04
C THR A 27 11.15 -42.07 18.95
N VAL A 28 10.38 -41.32 18.15
CA VAL A 28 9.74 -41.88 16.94
C VAL A 28 10.05 -40.99 15.72
N LYS A 29 10.69 -41.59 14.72
CA LYS A 29 10.84 -41.02 13.37
C LYS A 29 9.46 -40.96 12.71
N THR A 30 8.87 -39.77 12.64
CA THR A 30 7.64 -39.54 11.86
C THR A 30 7.99 -39.37 10.38
N ASN A 31 7.58 -40.33 9.56
CA ASN A 31 7.47 -40.15 8.11
C ASN A 31 6.34 -39.15 7.86
N ASN A 32 6.69 -37.89 7.57
CA ASN A 32 5.70 -36.86 7.23
C ASN A 32 4.94 -37.29 5.97
N LEU A 33 3.65 -37.58 6.14
CA LEU A 33 2.64 -37.64 5.09
C LEU A 33 2.51 -36.22 4.49
N GLU A 34 3.32 -35.98 3.45
CA GLU A 34 3.17 -34.88 2.51
C GLU A 34 2.15 -35.32 1.45
N GLU A 35 1.09 -34.54 1.39
CA GLU A 35 -0.04 -34.52 0.46
C GLU A 35 0.26 -35.07 -0.94
N VAL A 36 -0.65 -35.91 -1.44
CA VAL A 36 -0.60 -36.70 -2.68
C VAL A 36 -0.72 -35.86 -3.97
N VAL A 37 -0.33 -34.59 -3.92
CA VAL A 37 0.07 -33.82 -5.11
C VAL A 37 1.47 -33.24 -4.84
N ILE A 38 2.45 -34.15 -4.74
CA ILE A 38 3.87 -33.79 -4.66
C ILE A 38 4.35 -33.39 -6.06
N LEU A 39 4.52 -32.09 -6.29
CA LEU A 39 5.52 -31.57 -7.23
C LEU A 39 6.92 -31.44 -6.61
N GLY A 40 7.13 -31.87 -5.36
CA GLY A 40 8.40 -31.75 -4.65
C GLY A 40 9.36 -32.95 -4.77
N SER A 41 10.49 -32.76 -5.46
CA SER A 41 11.72 -33.52 -5.18
C SER A 41 12.43 -32.89 -3.98
N ARG A 42 12.91 -33.70 -3.03
CA ARG A 42 13.79 -33.26 -1.92
C ARG A 42 15.21 -32.94 -2.37
N GLY A 43 15.60 -33.33 -3.58
CA GLY A 43 16.84 -32.87 -4.20
C GLY A 43 16.62 -31.48 -4.78
N GLY A 44 17.48 -30.52 -4.45
CA GLY A 44 17.49 -29.14 -4.95
C GLY A 44 17.77 -29.01 -6.46
N ALA A 45 17.21 -29.90 -7.28
CA ALA A 45 17.23 -29.83 -8.72
C ALA A 45 16.26 -28.75 -9.20
N ARG A 46 16.71 -27.93 -10.16
CA ARG A 46 15.97 -26.84 -10.78
C ARG A 46 14.66 -27.29 -11.45
N SER A 47 14.62 -28.49 -12.01
CA SER A 47 13.45 -29.04 -12.73
C SER A 47 13.15 -30.48 -12.29
N LYS A 48 11.86 -30.85 -12.24
CA LYS A 48 11.40 -32.20 -11.86
C LYS A 48 11.48 -33.15 -13.07
N VAL A 49 12.52 -33.98 -13.10
CA VAL A 49 12.84 -34.91 -14.20
C VAL A 49 11.90 -36.11 -14.33
N ASP A 50 11.30 -36.56 -13.23
CA ASP A 50 10.43 -37.75 -13.21
C ASP A 50 8.93 -37.39 -13.27
N SER A 51 8.62 -36.14 -13.63
CA SER A 51 7.24 -35.64 -13.79
C SER A 51 6.74 -35.86 -15.23
N PRO A 52 5.45 -36.21 -15.44
CA PRO A 52 4.85 -36.25 -16.78
C PRO A 52 4.65 -34.86 -17.40
N VAL A 53 4.83 -33.79 -16.63
CA VAL A 53 4.68 -32.40 -17.08
C VAL A 53 5.85 -31.51 -16.62
N PRO A 54 6.20 -30.43 -17.34
CA PRO A 54 7.31 -29.55 -17.01
C PRO A 54 7.04 -28.72 -15.75
N VAL A 55 7.87 -28.97 -14.72
CA VAL A 55 7.81 -28.27 -13.43
C VAL A 55 9.19 -27.78 -13.03
N ASP A 56 9.25 -26.48 -12.76
CA ASP A 56 10.41 -25.79 -12.23
C ASP A 56 10.27 -25.60 -10.72
N VAL A 57 11.34 -25.84 -9.97
CA VAL A 57 11.40 -25.68 -8.52
C VAL A 57 12.49 -24.69 -8.16
N PHE A 58 12.13 -23.69 -7.34
CA PHE A 58 13.03 -22.64 -6.87
C PHE A 58 13.12 -22.69 -5.35
N ASN A 59 14.33 -22.87 -4.81
CA ASN A 59 14.57 -22.87 -3.37
C ASN A 59 14.77 -21.44 -2.85
N ILE A 60 13.66 -20.77 -2.52
CA ILE A 60 13.67 -19.36 -2.10
C ILE A 60 14.43 -19.16 -0.80
N LYS A 61 14.35 -20.10 0.14
CA LYS A 61 15.07 -20.00 1.41
C LYS A 61 16.59 -19.87 1.24
N GLU A 62 17.16 -20.58 0.27
CA GLU A 62 18.59 -20.50 -0.06
C GLU A 62 18.89 -19.30 -0.97
N SER A 63 18.09 -19.11 -2.03
CA SER A 63 18.32 -18.06 -3.01
C SER A 63 18.11 -16.64 -2.46
N SER A 64 17.22 -16.45 -1.48
CA SER A 64 16.96 -15.13 -0.88
C SER A 64 18.15 -14.54 -0.14
N VAL A 65 19.19 -15.33 0.14
CA VAL A 65 20.44 -14.83 0.76
C VAL A 65 21.28 -14.07 -0.27
N ILE A 66 21.28 -14.52 -1.53
CA ILE A 66 22.18 -14.04 -2.59
C ILE A 66 21.48 -13.19 -3.66
N LEU A 67 20.17 -13.39 -3.87
CA LEU A 67 19.44 -12.66 -4.90
C LEU A 67 19.24 -11.18 -4.54
N PRO A 68 19.38 -10.26 -5.50
CA PRO A 68 19.11 -8.83 -5.27
C PRO A 68 17.64 -8.53 -4.98
N GLN A 69 16.73 -9.25 -5.65
CA GLN A 69 15.29 -9.03 -5.54
C GLN A 69 14.76 -9.54 -4.19
N THR A 70 13.84 -8.79 -3.59
CA THR A 70 13.23 -9.16 -2.29
C THR A 70 11.75 -9.49 -2.35
N ASN A 71 11.06 -9.20 -3.47
CA ASN A 71 9.65 -9.55 -3.66
C ASN A 71 9.51 -10.77 -4.60
N VAL A 72 8.40 -11.48 -4.49
CA VAL A 72 8.19 -12.78 -5.18
C VAL A 72 8.14 -12.62 -6.70
N ALA A 73 7.42 -11.61 -7.19
CA ALA A 73 7.23 -11.38 -8.62
C ALA A 73 8.56 -11.03 -9.32
N GLN A 74 9.36 -10.14 -8.74
CA GLN A 74 10.66 -9.77 -9.29
C GLN A 74 11.68 -10.89 -9.15
N ILE A 75 11.64 -11.70 -8.08
CA ILE A 75 12.49 -12.90 -8.00
C ILE A 75 12.23 -13.78 -9.24
N LEU A 76 10.96 -14.15 -9.50
CA LEU A 76 10.59 -14.99 -10.63
C LEU A 76 10.90 -14.34 -11.99
N ASN A 77 10.69 -13.03 -12.14
CA ASN A 77 10.97 -12.31 -13.39
C ASN A 77 12.43 -12.46 -13.86
N PHE A 78 13.39 -12.64 -12.96
CA PHE A 78 14.79 -12.80 -13.36
C PHE A 78 15.29 -14.25 -13.42
N ILE A 79 14.69 -15.16 -12.64
CA ILE A 79 15.17 -16.57 -12.56
C ILE A 79 14.34 -17.55 -13.40
N ALA A 80 13.13 -17.18 -13.81
CA ALA A 80 12.21 -18.01 -14.56
C ALA A 80 11.96 -17.38 -15.95
N PRO A 81 12.61 -17.84 -17.02
CA PRO A 81 12.46 -17.23 -18.35
C PRO A 81 11.05 -17.28 -18.92
N SER A 82 10.24 -18.29 -18.56
CA SER A 82 8.83 -18.36 -18.97
C SER A 82 7.94 -17.40 -18.19
N PHE A 83 8.44 -16.74 -17.14
CA PHE A 83 7.67 -15.82 -16.31
C PHE A 83 8.06 -14.37 -16.62
N THR A 84 7.06 -13.50 -16.75
CA THR A 84 7.25 -12.06 -16.91
C THR A 84 6.44 -11.30 -15.88
N SER A 85 7.07 -10.35 -15.20
CA SER A 85 6.41 -9.39 -14.32
C SER A 85 7.21 -8.10 -14.33
N THR A 86 6.68 -7.10 -15.04
CA THR A 86 7.33 -5.83 -15.29
C THR A 86 6.79 -4.80 -14.30
N ILE A 87 7.72 -4.08 -13.66
CA ILE A 87 7.37 -2.98 -12.76
C ILE A 87 6.70 -1.89 -13.59
N GLN A 88 5.47 -1.54 -13.22
CA GLN A 88 4.74 -0.45 -13.87
C GLN A 88 5.12 0.90 -13.25
N THR A 89 5.01 1.97 -14.03
CA THR A 89 5.25 3.34 -13.57
C THR A 89 4.15 4.25 -14.08
N ASN A 90 3.60 5.10 -13.20
CA ASN A 90 2.51 6.02 -13.51
C ASN A 90 1.26 5.31 -14.09
N ALA A 91 0.99 4.08 -13.67
CA ALA A 91 -0.13 3.25 -14.10
C ALA A 91 -1.17 3.04 -12.97
N ASP A 92 -1.39 4.08 -12.16
CA ASP A 92 -2.32 4.12 -11.03
C ASP A 92 -2.12 2.94 -10.06
N GLY A 93 -3.19 2.25 -9.67
CA GLY A 93 -3.11 1.08 -8.78
C GLY A 93 -2.24 -0.07 -9.34
N THR A 94 -2.02 -0.13 -10.65
CA THR A 94 -1.21 -1.19 -11.28
C THR A 94 0.28 -1.06 -10.90
N ASP A 95 0.74 0.14 -10.50
CA ASP A 95 2.10 0.40 -9.97
C ASP A 95 2.42 -0.40 -8.70
N HIS A 96 1.43 -1.03 -8.07
CA HIS A 96 1.58 -1.73 -6.80
C HIS A 96 1.40 -3.26 -6.86
N LEU A 97 0.97 -3.80 -8.01
CA LEU A 97 0.66 -5.23 -8.18
C LEU A 97 1.72 -6.00 -8.97
N ASP A 98 2.36 -5.38 -9.97
CA ASP A 98 3.25 -6.02 -10.95
C ASP A 98 2.62 -7.27 -11.61
N PRO A 99 1.87 -7.14 -12.73
CA PRO A 99 1.15 -8.25 -13.35
C PRO A 99 2.04 -9.48 -13.61
N ALA A 100 1.58 -10.66 -13.19
CA ALA A 100 2.35 -11.91 -13.28
C ALA A 100 1.88 -12.75 -14.47
N GLN A 101 2.73 -12.93 -15.48
CA GLN A 101 2.42 -13.66 -16.70
C GLN A 101 3.30 -14.91 -16.84
N LEU A 102 2.74 -15.97 -17.40
CA LEU A 102 3.47 -17.20 -17.75
C LEU A 102 3.33 -17.46 -19.25
N ARG A 103 4.44 -17.65 -19.96
CA ARG A 103 4.50 -17.80 -21.43
C ARG A 103 3.83 -16.64 -22.18
N GLY A 104 3.89 -15.43 -21.62
CA GLY A 104 3.25 -14.23 -22.17
C GLY A 104 1.71 -14.27 -22.19
N LEU A 105 1.09 -15.23 -21.51
CA LEU A 105 -0.36 -15.30 -21.35
C LEU A 105 -0.85 -14.34 -20.26
N GLY A 106 -2.15 -14.07 -20.24
CA GLY A 106 -2.76 -13.07 -19.36
C GLY A 106 -2.53 -13.36 -17.88
N PRO A 107 -2.39 -12.33 -17.02
CA PRO A 107 -2.25 -12.51 -15.57
C PRO A 107 -3.39 -13.28 -14.88
N ASP A 108 -4.60 -13.24 -15.44
CA ASP A 108 -5.78 -13.97 -15.00
C ASP A 108 -5.87 -15.40 -15.59
N GLN A 109 -4.85 -15.83 -16.34
CA GLN A 109 -4.71 -17.18 -16.90
C GLN A 109 -3.64 -18.01 -16.17
N VAL A 110 -3.09 -17.49 -15.07
CA VAL A 110 -2.14 -18.17 -14.18
C VAL A 110 -2.76 -18.36 -12.80
N LEU A 111 -2.83 -19.60 -12.33
CA LEU A 111 -3.31 -19.91 -10.98
C LEU A 111 -2.19 -19.82 -9.95
N VAL A 112 -2.45 -19.16 -8.83
CA VAL A 112 -1.53 -19.11 -7.67
C VAL A 112 -2.08 -19.93 -6.51
N LEU A 113 -1.25 -20.78 -5.93
CA LEU A 113 -1.53 -21.58 -4.75
C LEU A 113 -0.57 -21.23 -3.61
N VAL A 114 -1.04 -21.34 -2.37
CA VAL A 114 -0.20 -21.31 -1.16
C VAL A 114 -0.40 -22.63 -0.43
N ASN A 115 0.67 -23.39 -0.24
CA ASN A 115 0.60 -24.76 0.29
C ASN A 115 -0.47 -25.63 -0.39
N GLY A 116 -0.60 -25.52 -1.73
CA GLY A 116 -1.60 -26.29 -2.49
C GLY A 116 -3.03 -25.76 -2.47
N LYS A 117 -3.36 -24.74 -1.66
CA LYS A 117 -4.71 -24.12 -1.64
C LYS A 117 -4.76 -22.84 -2.47
N ARG A 118 -5.89 -22.63 -3.14
CA ARG A 118 -6.12 -21.51 -4.07
C ARG A 118 -5.97 -20.16 -3.37
N ARG A 119 -5.17 -19.26 -3.96
CA ARG A 119 -5.05 -17.87 -3.53
C ARG A 119 -6.10 -17.01 -4.25
N HIS A 120 -6.74 -16.08 -3.54
CA HIS A 120 -7.67 -15.11 -4.14
C HIS A 120 -6.93 -14.12 -5.04
N THR A 121 -7.63 -13.58 -6.05
CA THR A 121 -7.12 -12.51 -6.93
C THR A 121 -7.19 -11.13 -6.27
N SER A 122 -6.60 -10.13 -6.93
CA SER A 122 -6.71 -8.71 -6.55
C SER A 122 -8.11 -8.14 -6.78
N ALA A 123 -8.45 -7.05 -6.09
CA ALA A 123 -9.64 -6.24 -6.40
C ALA A 123 -9.45 -5.30 -7.60
N LEU A 124 -8.20 -5.05 -8.00
CA LEU A 124 -7.86 -4.15 -9.09
C LEU A 124 -8.01 -4.82 -10.45
N VAL A 125 -8.64 -4.12 -11.40
CA VAL A 125 -8.61 -4.46 -12.82
C VAL A 125 -7.57 -3.59 -13.52
N ASN A 126 -6.67 -4.20 -14.28
CA ASN A 126 -5.70 -3.42 -15.06
C ASN A 126 -6.38 -2.79 -16.28
N VAL A 127 -6.85 -1.55 -16.18
CA VAL A 127 -7.47 -0.82 -17.32
C VAL A 127 -6.50 0.12 -18.03
N ASN A 128 -5.29 0.27 -17.49
CA ASN A 128 -4.24 1.14 -18.02
C ASN A 128 -3.54 0.50 -19.23
N GLY A 129 -2.87 1.34 -20.03
CA GLY A 129 -2.13 0.93 -21.22
C GLY A 129 -0.83 0.20 -20.87
N SER A 130 -0.92 -1.04 -20.39
CA SER A 130 0.23 -1.89 -20.10
C SER A 130 -0.06 -3.37 -20.41
N PRO A 131 0.97 -4.24 -20.53
CA PRO A 131 0.78 -5.67 -20.72
C PRO A 131 -0.19 -6.28 -19.70
N GLY A 132 -1.14 -7.08 -20.18
CA GLY A 132 -2.22 -7.61 -19.35
C GLY A 132 -3.38 -6.63 -19.13
N ARG A 133 -3.51 -5.58 -19.95
CA ARG A 133 -4.70 -4.73 -19.98
C ARG A 133 -5.97 -5.56 -20.12
N GLY A 134 -6.94 -5.27 -19.27
CA GLY A 134 -8.23 -5.94 -19.15
C GLY A 134 -8.25 -7.16 -18.22
N THR A 135 -7.14 -7.52 -17.58
CA THR A 135 -7.04 -8.72 -16.74
C THR A 135 -7.04 -8.41 -15.23
N VAL A 136 -7.30 -9.45 -14.41
CA VAL A 136 -7.26 -9.39 -12.95
C VAL A 136 -6.30 -10.46 -12.40
N GLY A 137 -5.10 -10.06 -12.00
CA GLY A 137 -4.08 -10.97 -11.49
C GLY A 137 -4.17 -11.26 -9.98
N THR A 138 -3.37 -12.22 -9.52
CA THR A 138 -3.08 -12.43 -8.09
C THR A 138 -1.94 -11.52 -7.64
N ASP A 139 -2.12 -10.85 -6.50
CA ASP A 139 -1.07 -10.01 -5.91
C ASP A 139 0.00 -10.85 -5.21
N LEU A 140 1.08 -11.17 -5.93
CA LEU A 140 2.23 -11.89 -5.37
C LEU A 140 3.02 -11.05 -4.37
N ASN A 141 2.93 -9.72 -4.45
CA ASN A 141 3.62 -8.81 -3.55
C ASN A 141 2.95 -8.74 -2.17
N ALA A 142 1.73 -9.27 -2.00
CA ALA A 142 1.06 -9.45 -0.71
C ALA A 142 1.62 -10.59 0.15
N ILE A 143 2.46 -11.46 -0.42
CA ILE A 143 3.05 -12.61 0.28
C ILE A 143 4.52 -12.32 0.57
N PRO A 144 4.96 -12.30 1.84
CA PRO A 144 6.35 -12.05 2.17
C PRO A 144 7.24 -13.18 1.63
N SER A 145 8.21 -12.84 0.78
CA SER A 145 9.17 -13.82 0.23
C SER A 145 9.92 -14.57 1.33
N PHE A 146 10.14 -13.91 2.48
CA PHE A 146 10.79 -14.52 3.65
C PHE A 146 9.94 -15.57 4.36
N ALA A 147 8.63 -15.68 4.09
CA ALA A 147 7.79 -16.77 4.58
C ALA A 147 7.87 -18.02 3.67
N ILE A 148 8.41 -17.86 2.46
CA ILE A 148 8.44 -18.90 1.44
C ILE A 148 9.70 -19.76 1.62
N ASN A 149 9.50 -21.07 1.56
CA ASN A 149 10.57 -22.05 1.49
C ASN A 149 10.95 -22.35 0.03
N LYS A 150 9.94 -22.64 -0.81
CA LYS A 150 10.12 -22.96 -2.22
C LYS A 150 8.98 -22.42 -3.08
N ILE A 151 9.24 -22.19 -4.36
CA ILE A 151 8.24 -21.90 -5.38
C ILE A 151 8.29 -23.00 -6.44
N GLU A 152 7.13 -23.53 -6.82
CA GLU A 152 6.98 -24.51 -7.89
C GLU A 152 6.18 -23.87 -9.02
N VAL A 153 6.72 -23.89 -10.25
CA VAL A 153 6.06 -23.36 -11.44
C VAL A 153 5.76 -24.52 -12.38
N LEU A 154 4.49 -24.94 -12.40
CA LEU A 154 3.94 -25.86 -13.39
C LEU A 154 3.62 -25.05 -14.65
N ARG A 155 4.25 -25.39 -15.76
CA ARG A 155 4.10 -24.65 -17.03
C ARG A 155 3.00 -25.19 -17.94
N ASP A 156 2.40 -26.33 -17.60
CA ASP A 156 1.31 -26.90 -18.38
C ASP A 156 -0.06 -26.52 -17.82
N GLY A 157 -1.05 -26.50 -18.72
CA GLY A 157 -2.45 -26.32 -18.36
C GLY A 157 -2.90 -27.34 -17.31
N ALA A 158 -3.62 -26.86 -16.31
CA ALA A 158 -4.02 -27.65 -15.16
C ALA A 158 -5.47 -27.40 -14.73
N SER A 159 -6.30 -26.86 -15.63
CA SER A 159 -7.72 -26.59 -15.35
C SER A 159 -8.52 -27.84 -14.98
N ALA A 160 -8.17 -29.00 -15.53
CA ALA A 160 -8.80 -30.28 -15.14
C ALA A 160 -8.50 -30.68 -13.69
N GLN A 161 -7.38 -30.22 -13.11
CA GLN A 161 -7.00 -30.52 -11.73
C GLN A 161 -7.45 -29.42 -10.77
N TYR A 162 -7.22 -28.15 -11.13
CA TYR A 162 -7.41 -27.02 -10.21
C TYR A 162 -8.58 -26.09 -10.55
N GLY A 163 -9.26 -26.25 -11.70
CA GLY A 163 -10.38 -25.41 -12.12
C GLY A 163 -9.99 -24.15 -12.92
N SER A 164 -10.85 -23.12 -12.85
CA SER A 164 -10.65 -21.86 -13.58
C SER A 164 -9.25 -21.25 -13.34
N ASP A 165 -8.78 -20.49 -14.35
CA ASP A 165 -7.57 -19.64 -14.32
C ASP A 165 -6.24 -20.41 -14.45
N ALA A 166 -6.26 -21.74 -14.58
CA ALA A 166 -5.06 -22.58 -14.75
C ALA A 166 -4.77 -22.91 -16.23
N ILE A 167 -5.03 -21.98 -17.16
CA ILE A 167 -4.81 -22.18 -18.61
C ILE A 167 -3.31 -22.15 -18.93
N ALA A 168 -2.59 -21.13 -18.45
CA ALA A 168 -1.17 -20.94 -18.72
C ALA A 168 -0.30 -21.83 -17.82
N GLY A 169 -0.77 -22.13 -16.60
CA GLY A 169 -0.06 -22.95 -15.63
C GLY A 169 -0.42 -22.60 -14.18
N VAL A 170 0.38 -23.12 -13.25
CA VAL A 170 0.18 -22.97 -11.79
C VAL A 170 1.49 -22.58 -11.10
N ILE A 171 1.42 -21.61 -10.20
CA ILE A 171 2.51 -21.21 -9.31
C ILE A 171 2.13 -21.61 -7.87
N ASN A 172 2.83 -22.57 -7.28
CA ASN A 172 2.61 -22.99 -5.90
C ASN A 172 3.71 -22.45 -4.97
N LEU A 173 3.30 -21.73 -3.93
CA LEU A 173 4.17 -21.13 -2.92
C LEU A 173 4.16 -22.00 -1.66
N GLY A 174 5.25 -22.72 -1.41
CA GLY A 174 5.41 -23.56 -0.22
C GLY A 174 5.96 -22.75 0.95
N LEU A 175 5.22 -22.63 2.05
CA LEU A 175 5.62 -21.86 3.22
C LEU A 175 6.67 -22.61 4.07
N LYS A 176 7.45 -21.85 4.85
CA LYS A 176 8.44 -22.38 5.81
C LYS A 176 7.77 -23.25 6.88
N ARG A 177 8.51 -24.30 7.28
CA ARG A 177 8.15 -25.24 8.35
C ARG A 177 9.30 -25.43 9.34
N ASP A 178 10.30 -24.56 9.30
CA ASP A 178 11.47 -24.65 10.17
C ASP A 178 11.06 -24.45 11.64
N THR A 179 11.60 -25.28 12.53
CA THR A 179 11.36 -25.21 13.99
C THR A 179 12.65 -25.02 14.76
N GLY A 180 12.55 -24.37 15.93
CA GLY A 180 13.67 -24.18 16.86
C GLY A 180 14.67 -23.11 16.41
N LYS A 181 14.23 -22.17 15.56
CA LYS A 181 15.09 -21.13 14.99
C LYS A 181 14.35 -19.79 14.91
N LEU A 182 15.07 -18.72 15.23
CA LEU A 182 14.73 -17.34 14.89
C LEU A 182 15.68 -16.92 13.76
N ALA A 183 15.14 -16.74 12.56
CA ALA A 183 15.86 -16.21 11.42
C ALA A 183 15.41 -14.78 11.14
N GLY A 184 16.32 -13.94 10.68
CA GLY A 184 15.93 -12.63 10.18
C GLY A 184 16.97 -12.03 9.24
N GLN A 185 16.54 -10.96 8.60
CA GLN A 185 17.29 -10.27 7.56
C GLN A 185 17.01 -8.76 7.66
N ILE A 186 18.05 -7.96 7.49
CA ILE A 186 17.92 -6.52 7.30
C ILE A 186 18.61 -6.17 5.99
N SER A 187 17.87 -5.59 5.05
CA SER A 187 18.37 -5.16 3.75
C SER A 187 18.29 -3.64 3.64
N TYR A 188 19.34 -3.03 3.08
CA TYR A 188 19.38 -1.62 2.71
C TYR A 188 19.96 -1.47 1.30
N GLY A 189 19.30 -0.71 0.44
CA GLY A 189 19.80 -0.40 -0.91
C GLY A 189 19.11 0.80 -1.52
N GLY A 190 19.50 1.15 -2.74
CA GLY A 190 18.92 2.24 -3.54
C GLY A 190 19.53 2.25 -4.95
N ASN A 191 18.99 3.06 -5.85
CA ASN A 191 19.54 3.13 -7.21
C ASN A 191 20.64 4.18 -7.26
N LEU A 192 21.83 3.76 -7.69
CA LEU A 192 22.98 4.63 -7.89
C LEU A 192 23.15 4.87 -9.38
N THR A 193 22.74 6.05 -9.86
CA THR A 193 22.67 6.34 -11.28
C THR A 193 22.71 7.85 -11.61
N PRO A 194 23.44 8.24 -12.67
CA PRO A 194 23.44 9.61 -13.19
C PRO A 194 22.06 10.13 -13.62
N THR A 195 21.14 9.25 -13.99
CA THR A 195 19.79 9.65 -14.42
C THR A 195 18.92 10.15 -13.26
N ALA A 196 19.36 9.96 -12.01
CA ALA A 196 18.73 10.55 -10.82
C ALA A 196 19.42 11.85 -10.36
N ASN A 197 20.59 12.21 -10.91
CA ASN A 197 21.38 13.39 -10.50
C ASN A 197 20.55 14.67 -10.47
N ASP A 198 19.75 14.82 -11.52
CA ASP A 198 18.95 15.99 -11.80
C ASP A 198 17.76 16.19 -10.85
N HIS A 199 17.46 15.24 -9.97
CA HIS A 199 16.40 15.33 -8.97
C HIS A 199 16.89 15.11 -7.53
N THR A 200 17.74 14.10 -7.28
CA THR A 200 18.09 13.68 -5.90
C THR A 200 19.59 13.41 -5.67
N GLY A 201 20.47 13.76 -6.61
CA GLY A 201 21.92 13.65 -6.42
C GLY A 201 22.48 12.23 -6.53
N ASP A 202 22.36 11.62 -7.72
CA ASP A 202 22.86 10.31 -8.16
C ASP A 202 22.35 9.08 -7.39
N PHE A 203 21.60 9.28 -6.30
CA PHE A 203 21.09 8.20 -5.48
C PHE A 203 19.62 8.42 -5.09
N ASP A 204 18.75 7.50 -5.51
CA ASP A 204 17.30 7.56 -5.26
C ASP A 204 16.74 6.19 -4.84
N GLY A 205 15.43 6.10 -4.62
CA GLY A 205 14.76 4.81 -4.40
C GLY A 205 15.24 4.05 -3.17
N GLN A 206 15.74 4.75 -2.14
CA GLN A 206 16.28 4.10 -0.95
C GLN A 206 15.24 3.17 -0.35
N ASN A 207 15.65 1.94 -0.08
CA ASN A 207 14.80 0.84 0.33
C ASN A 207 15.39 0.17 1.57
N ILE A 208 14.65 0.19 2.67
CA ILE A 208 14.98 -0.53 3.90
C ILE A 208 13.94 -1.64 4.07
N GLN A 209 14.41 -2.87 4.25
CA GLN A 209 13.54 -4.02 4.53
C GLN A 209 14.04 -4.77 5.75
N VAL A 210 13.12 -5.12 6.64
CA VAL A 210 13.35 -5.96 7.82
C VAL A 210 12.45 -7.17 7.72
N ASP A 211 13.04 -8.36 7.75
CA ASP A 211 12.33 -9.64 7.75
C ASP A 211 12.68 -10.43 9.01
N LEU A 212 11.67 -10.98 9.68
CA LEU A 212 11.81 -11.86 10.83
C LEU A 212 10.97 -13.12 10.60
N ASN A 213 11.51 -14.27 10.97
CA ASN A 213 10.84 -15.56 10.92
C ASN A 213 11.15 -16.34 12.20
N TYR A 214 10.12 -16.71 12.93
CA TYR A 214 10.26 -17.56 14.11
C TYR A 214 9.41 -18.81 13.93
N GLY A 215 10.01 -19.97 14.17
CA GLY A 215 9.27 -21.21 14.16
C GLY A 215 9.66 -22.14 15.30
N ASN A 216 8.67 -22.86 15.82
CA ASN A 216 8.84 -23.80 16.93
C ASN A 216 7.91 -25.00 16.78
N LYS A 217 8.19 -26.07 17.53
CA LYS A 217 7.38 -27.29 17.54
C LYS A 217 6.12 -27.09 18.39
N ILE A 218 5.05 -27.78 18.01
CA ILE A 218 3.81 -27.92 18.79
C ILE A 218 3.66 -29.40 19.16
N GLY A 219 3.57 -29.67 20.46
CA GLY A 219 3.45 -31.03 20.97
C GLY A 219 4.65 -31.93 20.63
N LYS A 220 4.46 -33.24 20.79
CA LYS A 220 5.51 -34.25 20.56
C LYS A 220 5.39 -34.98 19.21
N LYS A 221 4.22 -34.91 18.55
CA LYS A 221 3.91 -35.67 17.32
C LYS A 221 4.23 -34.92 16.01
N GLY A 222 5.23 -34.04 16.02
CA GLY A 222 5.68 -33.34 14.81
C GLY A 222 4.91 -32.09 14.40
N GLY A 223 4.04 -31.55 15.27
CA GLY A 223 3.38 -30.27 15.02
C GLY A 223 4.37 -29.09 15.01
N PHE A 224 3.99 -27.99 14.37
CA PHE A 224 4.80 -26.78 14.29
C PHE A 224 3.95 -25.52 14.12
N TYR A 225 4.51 -24.37 14.49
CA TYR A 225 4.11 -23.08 13.96
C TYR A 225 5.32 -22.34 13.40
N ASN A 226 5.07 -21.49 12.43
CA ASN A 226 6.03 -20.58 11.84
C ASN A 226 5.35 -19.23 11.59
N ILE A 227 5.95 -18.15 12.08
CA ILE A 227 5.42 -16.79 11.97
C ILE A 227 6.49 -15.94 11.29
N THR A 228 6.09 -15.21 10.26
CA THR A 228 6.93 -14.30 9.49
C THR A 228 6.38 -12.89 9.59
N TRP A 229 7.25 -11.92 9.85
CA TRP A 229 6.96 -10.51 9.76
C TRP A 229 7.94 -9.83 8.80
N THR A 230 7.41 -9.02 7.89
CA THR A 230 8.20 -8.22 6.95
C THR A 230 7.73 -6.78 7.03
N SER A 231 8.66 -5.84 7.09
CA SER A 231 8.40 -4.41 6.90
C SER A 231 9.36 -3.83 5.88
N GLN A 232 8.84 -3.07 4.93
CA GLN A 232 9.60 -2.47 3.84
C GLN A 232 9.21 -1.00 3.67
N PHE A 233 10.22 -0.13 3.58
CA PHE A 233 10.08 1.30 3.33
C PHE A 233 10.93 1.66 2.12
N ARG A 234 10.29 2.19 1.08
CA ARG A 234 10.94 2.58 -0.17
C ARG A 234 10.59 4.02 -0.53
N ASN A 235 11.61 4.84 -0.76
CA ASN A 235 11.46 6.17 -1.35
C ASN A 235 11.13 6.09 -2.84
N PRO A 236 10.49 7.12 -3.43
CA PRO A 236 10.22 7.11 -4.86
C PRO A 236 11.51 7.17 -5.69
N THR A 237 11.43 6.74 -6.96
CA THR A 237 12.47 6.97 -7.96
C THR A 237 12.04 8.05 -8.95
N TYR A 238 13.02 8.69 -9.59
CA TYR A 238 12.79 9.78 -10.54
C TYR A 238 13.51 9.49 -11.86
N ARG A 239 12.75 9.47 -12.95
CA ARG A 239 13.17 9.16 -14.33
C ARG A 239 12.53 10.09 -15.35
N ALA A 240 11.94 11.18 -14.88
CA ALA A 240 11.36 12.17 -15.76
C ALA A 240 12.49 12.95 -16.45
N GLY A 241 12.31 13.29 -17.72
CA GLY A 241 13.17 14.29 -18.36
C GLY A 241 12.76 15.70 -17.96
N THR A 242 13.30 16.72 -18.64
CA THR A 242 13.03 18.13 -18.31
C THR A 242 11.83 18.63 -19.11
N GLU A 243 10.84 19.25 -18.47
CA GLU A 243 9.61 19.73 -19.11
C GLU A 243 9.91 20.77 -20.20
N SER A 244 9.65 20.41 -21.45
CA SER A 244 9.90 21.27 -22.62
C SER A 244 8.69 22.10 -23.06
N GLY A 245 7.50 21.85 -22.51
CA GLY A 245 6.27 22.54 -22.87
C GLY A 245 6.16 23.97 -22.32
N ASN A 246 5.07 24.65 -22.70
CA ASN A 246 4.72 25.97 -22.17
C ASN A 246 4.15 25.81 -20.75
N ILE A 247 4.72 26.54 -19.78
CA ILE A 247 4.32 26.48 -18.36
C ILE A 247 3.56 27.76 -17.97
N PHE A 248 4.10 28.92 -18.36
CA PHE A 248 3.56 30.24 -18.03
C PHE A 248 3.21 31.04 -19.28
N ASN A 249 2.08 31.75 -19.23
CA ASN A 249 1.74 32.80 -20.19
C ASN A 249 1.82 34.19 -19.54
N ALA A 250 1.67 35.23 -20.36
CA ALA A 250 1.76 36.63 -19.91
C ALA A 250 0.72 36.95 -18.82
N TYR A 251 -0.48 36.35 -18.85
CA TYR A 251 -1.44 36.49 -17.76
C TYR A 251 -0.88 35.97 -16.43
N ASN A 252 -0.27 34.79 -16.39
CA ASN A 252 0.34 34.24 -15.17
C ASN A 252 1.46 35.12 -14.62
N ALA A 253 2.24 35.77 -15.51
CA ALA A 253 3.25 36.72 -15.10
C ALA A 253 2.63 37.93 -14.40
N ILE A 254 1.62 38.56 -15.00
CA ILE A 254 0.89 39.71 -14.43
C ILE A 254 0.23 39.32 -13.10
N GLU A 255 -0.40 38.15 -13.05
CA GLU A 255 -1.02 37.61 -11.83
C GLU A 255 -0.01 37.49 -10.68
N GLN A 256 1.23 37.07 -10.96
CA GLN A 256 2.27 37.03 -9.94
C GLN A 256 2.67 38.41 -9.40
N ARG A 257 2.68 39.44 -10.26
CA ARG A 257 3.01 40.82 -9.82
C ARG A 257 1.88 41.38 -8.99
N ALA A 258 0.63 41.13 -9.39
CA ALA A 258 -0.54 41.44 -8.59
C ALA A 258 -0.46 40.76 -7.21
N LEU A 259 -0.17 39.45 -7.17
CA LEU A 259 -0.05 38.68 -5.92
C LEU A 259 1.06 39.21 -5.01
N ASN A 260 2.23 39.57 -5.57
CA ASN A 260 3.32 40.19 -4.80
C ASN A 260 2.90 41.51 -4.14
N ASN A 261 1.91 42.19 -4.70
CA ASN A 261 1.31 43.42 -4.17
C ASN A 261 -0.01 43.17 -3.38
N GLY A 262 -0.29 41.91 -3.01
CA GLY A 262 -1.46 41.54 -2.21
C GLY A 262 -2.79 41.48 -2.97
N VAL A 263 -2.77 41.55 -4.31
CA VAL A 263 -3.96 41.49 -5.16
C VAL A 263 -4.06 40.12 -5.84
N ASN A 264 -5.11 39.36 -5.50
CA ASN A 264 -5.42 38.09 -6.18
C ASN A 264 -6.43 38.34 -7.31
N LEU A 265 -5.98 38.42 -8.56
CA LEU A 265 -6.86 38.71 -9.71
C LEU A 265 -8.00 37.69 -9.85
N SER A 266 -7.74 36.43 -9.49
CA SER A 266 -8.74 35.37 -9.54
C SER A 266 -9.91 35.62 -8.56
N SER A 267 -9.77 36.46 -7.52
CA SER A 267 -10.87 36.78 -6.60
C SER A 267 -11.92 37.74 -7.19
N LEU A 268 -11.59 38.43 -8.28
CA LEU A 268 -12.44 39.47 -8.88
C LEU A 268 -13.55 38.94 -9.79
N PHE A 269 -13.55 37.66 -10.11
CA PHE A 269 -14.56 37.04 -10.96
C PHE A 269 -14.75 35.58 -10.58
N THR A 270 -15.98 35.06 -10.63
CA THR A 270 -16.24 33.60 -10.58
C THR A 270 -16.33 33.01 -11.99
N ASN A 271 -16.95 33.75 -12.91
CA ASN A 271 -16.99 33.47 -14.35
C ASN A 271 -16.60 34.76 -15.10
N ILE A 272 -15.55 34.71 -15.91
CA ILE A 272 -14.98 35.89 -16.57
C ILE A 272 -15.88 36.44 -17.68
N ASN A 273 -16.72 35.59 -18.27
CA ASN A 273 -17.64 35.98 -19.33
C ASN A 273 -18.84 36.78 -18.78
N ASN A 274 -19.04 36.81 -17.45
CA ASN A 274 -20.09 37.57 -16.79
C ASN A 274 -19.63 38.03 -15.39
N THR A 275 -18.84 39.10 -15.33
CA THR A 275 -18.35 39.69 -14.07
C THR A 275 -18.63 41.20 -14.00
N PRO A 276 -19.10 41.73 -12.85
CA PRO A 276 -19.27 43.17 -12.67
C PRO A 276 -17.94 43.93 -12.53
N ASN A 277 -16.84 43.22 -12.26
CA ASN A 277 -15.53 43.81 -11.98
C ASN A 277 -14.63 43.95 -13.22
N SER A 278 -15.21 43.92 -14.43
CA SER A 278 -14.44 43.89 -15.69
C SER A 278 -13.44 45.03 -15.81
N GLN A 279 -13.85 46.27 -15.52
CA GLN A 279 -12.97 47.43 -15.57
C GLN A 279 -11.87 47.39 -14.51
N GLN A 280 -12.18 46.91 -13.30
CA GLN A 280 -11.18 46.75 -12.23
C GLN A 280 -10.11 45.73 -12.62
N ILE A 281 -10.52 44.61 -13.22
CA ILE A 281 -9.60 43.58 -13.73
C ILE A 281 -8.70 44.17 -14.82
N ILE A 282 -9.27 44.90 -15.79
CA ILE A 282 -8.49 45.56 -16.86
C ILE A 282 -7.47 46.53 -16.28
N ASN A 283 -7.89 47.38 -15.33
CA ASN A 283 -7.02 48.36 -14.69
C ASN A 283 -5.84 47.70 -13.95
N TYR A 284 -6.10 46.63 -13.19
CA TYR A 284 -5.03 45.89 -12.52
C TYR A 284 -4.12 45.18 -13.51
N ILE A 285 -4.66 44.62 -14.60
CA ILE A 285 -3.82 44.04 -15.66
C ILE A 285 -2.91 45.11 -16.26
N HIS A 286 -3.44 46.29 -16.60
CA HIS A 286 -2.65 47.41 -17.11
C HIS A 286 -1.57 47.85 -16.11
N GLN A 287 -1.92 47.99 -14.83
CA GLN A 287 -1.00 48.36 -13.76
C GLN A 287 0.14 47.34 -13.61
N TYR A 288 -0.20 46.07 -13.37
CA TYR A 288 0.80 45.06 -13.04
C TYR A 288 1.56 44.53 -14.26
N ALA A 289 1.05 44.72 -15.49
CA ALA A 289 1.83 44.47 -16.70
C ALA A 289 3.06 45.37 -16.81
N GLN A 290 3.00 46.59 -16.28
CA GLN A 290 4.15 47.51 -16.28
C GLN A 290 5.27 47.03 -15.35
N GLU A 291 4.94 46.26 -14.32
CA GLU A 291 5.90 45.66 -13.38
C GLU A 291 6.61 44.41 -13.95
N VAL A 292 6.18 43.91 -15.11
CA VAL A 292 6.85 42.79 -15.80
C VAL A 292 7.96 43.32 -16.71
N ASN A 293 9.16 43.44 -16.15
CA ASN A 293 10.32 44.08 -16.80
C ASN A 293 10.83 43.38 -18.07
N TYR A 294 10.45 42.13 -18.32
CA TYR A 294 10.86 41.37 -19.51
C TYR A 294 9.82 41.36 -20.63
N PHE A 295 8.66 42.00 -20.46
CA PHE A 295 7.72 42.20 -21.58
C PHE A 295 8.32 43.15 -22.60
N SER A 296 8.22 42.79 -23.89
CA SER A 296 8.68 43.67 -24.96
C SER A 296 7.86 44.96 -25.00
N PRO A 297 8.43 46.09 -25.45
CA PRO A 297 7.67 47.33 -25.63
C PRO A 297 6.41 47.14 -26.49
N THR A 298 6.49 46.28 -27.52
CA THR A 298 5.34 45.92 -28.36
C THR A 298 4.24 45.23 -27.57
N LEU A 299 4.59 44.21 -26.77
CA LEU A 299 3.62 43.49 -25.95
C LEU A 299 3.00 44.40 -24.88
N GLN A 300 3.82 45.24 -24.24
CA GLN A 300 3.32 46.25 -23.29
C GLN A 300 2.31 47.20 -23.97
N ASN A 301 2.65 47.77 -25.12
CA ASN A 301 1.73 48.66 -25.85
C ASN A 301 0.43 47.95 -26.28
N GLN A 302 0.52 46.69 -26.71
CA GLN A 302 -0.66 45.89 -27.02
C GLN A 302 -1.56 45.69 -25.78
N ILE A 303 -0.97 45.37 -24.62
CA ILE A 303 -1.72 45.22 -23.36
C ILE A 303 -2.39 46.55 -22.96
N GLN A 304 -1.64 47.67 -22.98
CA GLN A 304 -2.16 48.98 -22.56
C GLN A 304 -3.25 49.52 -23.51
N SER A 305 -3.23 49.15 -24.80
CA SER A 305 -4.25 49.56 -25.77
C SER A 305 -5.51 48.69 -25.75
N ALA A 306 -5.46 47.51 -25.11
CA ALA A 306 -6.59 46.60 -25.01
C ALA A 306 -7.54 47.01 -23.87
N ASN A 307 -8.72 47.55 -24.25
CA ASN A 307 -9.74 48.05 -23.31
C ASN A 307 -10.90 47.06 -23.06
N THR A 308 -10.77 45.80 -23.48
CA THR A 308 -11.77 44.74 -23.22
C THR A 308 -11.09 43.47 -22.76
N ILE A 309 -11.78 42.67 -21.94
CA ILE A 309 -11.28 41.35 -21.49
C ILE A 309 -10.99 40.45 -22.70
N SER A 310 -11.86 40.42 -23.71
CA SER A 310 -11.66 39.58 -24.90
C SER A 310 -10.39 39.96 -25.69
N ALA A 311 -10.11 41.27 -25.84
CA ALA A 311 -8.86 41.72 -26.46
C ALA A 311 -7.64 41.30 -25.63
N LEU A 312 -7.71 41.43 -24.29
CA LEU A 312 -6.64 41.00 -23.39
C LEU A 312 -6.42 39.47 -23.43
N GLN A 313 -7.48 38.67 -23.50
CA GLN A 313 -7.37 37.20 -23.61
C GLN A 313 -6.55 36.78 -24.84
N GLY A 314 -6.77 37.43 -25.99
CA GLY A 314 -6.01 37.16 -27.21
C GLY A 314 -4.52 37.49 -27.09
N ILE A 315 -4.16 38.52 -26.32
CA ILE A 315 -2.78 38.98 -26.13
C ILE A 315 -2.07 38.17 -25.02
N LEU A 316 -2.73 38.01 -23.88
CA LEU A 316 -2.12 37.48 -22.65
C LEU A 316 -1.86 35.98 -22.66
N ASN A 317 -2.32 35.26 -23.69
CA ASN A 317 -1.95 33.86 -23.90
C ASN A 317 -0.52 33.66 -24.45
N THR A 318 0.22 34.75 -24.66
CA THR A 318 1.62 34.72 -25.11
C THR A 318 2.51 33.97 -24.12
N ASN A 319 3.33 33.04 -24.61
CA ASN A 319 4.27 32.27 -23.80
C ASN A 319 5.42 33.15 -23.29
N VAL A 320 5.66 33.10 -21.98
CA VAL A 320 6.77 33.82 -21.31
C VAL A 320 7.52 32.91 -20.32
N THR A 321 7.45 31.60 -20.55
CA THR A 321 7.91 30.56 -19.61
C THR A 321 9.33 30.80 -19.13
N ASP A 322 10.30 30.98 -20.03
CA ASP A 322 11.71 31.02 -19.63
C ASP A 322 12.05 32.28 -18.82
N GLN A 323 11.48 33.42 -19.22
CA GLN A 323 11.65 34.68 -18.48
C GLN A 323 10.97 34.63 -17.12
N GLU A 324 9.79 34.03 -17.03
CA GLU A 324 9.05 33.95 -15.78
C GLU A 324 9.67 32.97 -14.79
N LEU A 325 10.20 31.84 -15.27
CA LEU A 325 10.98 30.91 -14.46
C LEU A 325 12.19 31.62 -13.83
N ALA A 326 12.94 32.38 -14.63
CA ALA A 326 14.08 33.15 -14.15
C ALA A 326 13.67 34.19 -13.09
N TYR A 327 12.55 34.88 -13.27
CA TYR A 327 12.02 35.83 -12.29
C TYR A 327 11.65 35.15 -10.96
N ARG A 328 11.00 33.98 -11.02
CA ARG A 328 10.56 33.24 -9.83
C ARG A 328 11.67 32.44 -9.14
N GLY A 329 12.89 32.41 -9.71
CA GLY A 329 13.97 31.56 -9.22
C GLY A 329 13.68 30.07 -9.39
N LEU A 330 12.87 29.72 -10.39
CA LEU A 330 12.47 28.36 -10.71
C LEU A 330 13.16 27.88 -11.98
N SER A 331 13.14 26.57 -12.18
CA SER A 331 13.60 25.89 -13.38
C SER A 331 12.45 25.08 -13.99
N ARG A 332 12.59 24.66 -15.25
CA ARG A 332 11.63 23.75 -15.90
C ARG A 332 11.47 22.43 -15.12
N LYS A 333 12.49 22.02 -14.36
CA LYS A 333 12.49 20.78 -13.59
C LYS A 333 11.57 20.81 -12.37
N ASP A 334 11.26 22.00 -11.85
CA ASP A 334 10.30 22.15 -10.75
C ASP A 334 8.86 21.77 -11.17
N PHE A 335 8.64 21.60 -12.48
CA PHE A 335 7.38 21.19 -13.11
C PHE A 335 7.42 19.75 -13.63
N ASN A 336 8.49 19.00 -13.30
CA ASN A 336 8.61 17.62 -13.72
C ASN A 336 7.60 16.71 -13.00
N MET A 337 7.19 15.66 -13.71
CA MET A 337 6.44 14.54 -13.17
C MET A 337 7.33 13.64 -12.30
N GLN A 338 6.71 12.87 -11.42
CA GLN A 338 7.39 11.77 -10.73
C GLN A 338 7.26 10.49 -11.57
N VAL A 339 8.24 10.25 -12.46
CA VAL A 339 8.29 9.03 -13.29
C VAL A 339 9.21 8.00 -12.65
N GLY A 340 8.72 6.78 -12.41
CA GLY A 340 9.48 5.75 -11.69
C GLY A 340 8.61 4.94 -10.72
N GLN A 341 9.26 4.20 -9.82
CA GLN A 341 8.56 3.50 -8.75
C GLN A 341 8.04 4.48 -7.71
N SER A 342 6.79 4.24 -7.30
CA SER A 342 6.12 4.98 -6.24
C SER A 342 6.79 4.76 -4.89
N LYS A 343 6.63 5.74 -3.99
CA LYS A 343 6.93 5.58 -2.57
C LYS A 343 6.10 4.42 -2.02
N LEU A 344 6.67 3.60 -1.14
CA LEU A 344 6.00 2.43 -0.57
C LEU A 344 6.30 2.29 0.91
N ASN A 345 5.25 2.09 1.70
CA ASN A 345 5.32 1.54 3.05
C ASN A 345 4.54 0.22 3.09
N ASN A 346 5.20 -0.90 3.35
CA ASN A 346 4.61 -2.23 3.30
C ASN A 346 4.88 -2.99 4.61
N HIS A 347 3.82 -3.55 5.20
CA HIS A 347 3.89 -4.37 6.40
C HIS A 347 3.13 -5.68 6.17
N GLN A 348 3.75 -6.81 6.50
CA GLN A 348 3.20 -8.13 6.25
C GLN A 348 3.42 -9.03 7.46
N LEU A 349 2.39 -9.79 7.82
CA LEU A 349 2.43 -10.81 8.85
C LEU A 349 1.84 -12.09 8.29
N PHE A 350 2.61 -13.18 8.28
CA PHE A 350 2.18 -14.48 7.78
C PHE A 350 2.44 -15.57 8.83
N ALA A 351 1.52 -16.52 8.92
CA ALA A 351 1.64 -17.68 9.79
C ALA A 351 1.42 -18.98 9.00
N ASN A 352 2.08 -20.05 9.45
CA ASN A 352 1.90 -21.41 8.96
C ASN A 352 1.97 -22.37 10.15
N VAL A 353 0.89 -23.10 10.41
CA VAL A 353 0.70 -23.91 11.61
C VAL A 353 0.15 -25.28 11.22
N GLU A 354 0.68 -26.34 11.81
CA GLU A 354 0.16 -27.70 11.69
C GLU A 354 0.19 -28.34 13.08
N VAL A 355 -0.95 -28.88 13.52
CA VAL A 355 -1.11 -29.52 14.83
C VAL A 355 -1.64 -30.95 14.62
N PRO A 356 -0.87 -31.99 14.98
CA PRO A 356 -1.33 -33.37 14.94
C PRO A 356 -2.39 -33.60 16.03
N LEU A 357 -3.55 -34.14 15.65
CA LEU A 357 -4.58 -34.58 16.58
C LEU A 357 -4.30 -36.00 17.09
N ASN A 358 -3.83 -36.87 16.19
CA ASN A 358 -3.36 -38.22 16.47
C ASN A 358 -2.35 -38.64 15.39
N ASP A 359 -2.03 -39.93 15.28
CA ASP A 359 -1.02 -40.40 14.33
C ASP A 359 -1.48 -40.37 12.87
N ASN A 360 -2.81 -40.33 12.64
CA ASN A 360 -3.41 -40.34 11.31
C ASN A 360 -3.98 -38.97 10.91
N TRP A 361 -4.33 -38.10 11.87
CA TRP A 361 -5.06 -36.86 11.62
C TRP A 361 -4.35 -35.63 12.17
N LYS A 362 -4.41 -34.54 11.42
CA LYS A 362 -3.85 -33.23 11.77
C LYS A 362 -4.74 -32.09 11.31
N VAL A 363 -4.73 -31.00 12.05
CA VAL A 363 -5.31 -29.71 11.65
C VAL A 363 -4.19 -28.78 11.22
N TYR A 364 -4.48 -27.89 10.27
CA TYR A 364 -3.54 -26.89 9.81
C TYR A 364 -4.24 -25.56 9.60
N THR A 365 -3.47 -24.49 9.73
CA THR A 365 -3.90 -23.15 9.34
C THR A 365 -2.71 -22.36 8.82
N PHE A 366 -2.91 -21.59 7.76
CA PHE A 366 -1.91 -20.68 7.22
C PHE A 366 -2.55 -19.49 6.54
N GLY A 367 -1.79 -18.41 6.40
CA GLY A 367 -2.30 -17.17 5.83
C GLY A 367 -1.67 -15.98 6.51
N GLY A 368 -2.16 -14.79 6.19
CA GLY A 368 -1.58 -13.58 6.70
C GLY A 368 -2.36 -12.33 6.34
N TYR A 369 -1.83 -11.21 6.81
CA TYR A 369 -2.32 -9.88 6.53
C TYR A 369 -1.18 -9.04 5.96
N SER A 370 -1.45 -8.29 4.90
CA SER A 370 -0.55 -7.31 4.33
C SER A 370 -1.25 -5.96 4.20
N PHE A 371 -0.57 -4.92 4.64
CA PHE A 371 -0.95 -3.52 4.42
C PHE A 371 0.14 -2.83 3.63
N ARG A 372 -0.23 -2.21 2.49
CA ARG A 372 0.67 -1.39 1.68
C ARG A 372 0.06 -0.01 1.50
N HIS A 373 0.81 1.02 1.85
CA HIS A 373 0.53 2.39 1.46
C HIS A 373 1.51 2.81 0.37
N GLY A 374 0.99 3.11 -0.81
CA GLY A 374 1.74 3.63 -1.95
C GLY A 374 1.40 5.09 -2.24
N THR A 375 2.37 5.86 -2.74
CA THR A 375 2.11 7.21 -3.28
C THR A 375 2.86 7.40 -4.60
N SER A 376 2.10 7.57 -5.69
CA SER A 376 2.62 7.85 -7.03
C SER A 376 2.26 9.26 -7.47
N GLY A 377 3.09 9.86 -8.33
CA GLY A 377 2.78 11.15 -8.96
C GLY A 377 1.91 10.95 -10.21
N GLY A 378 0.94 11.83 -10.37
CA GLY A 378 0.13 11.96 -11.56
C GLY A 378 0.80 12.80 -12.66
N PHE A 379 -0.03 13.29 -13.59
CA PHE A 379 0.39 14.32 -14.54
C PHE A 379 0.39 15.70 -13.86
N PHE A 380 1.45 16.48 -14.07
CA PHE A 380 1.56 17.84 -13.52
C PHE A 380 0.40 18.73 -14.02
N ARG A 381 -0.14 19.58 -13.14
CA ARG A 381 -1.16 20.59 -13.46
C ARG A 381 -0.47 21.93 -13.57
N ARG A 382 -0.27 22.40 -14.81
CA ARG A 382 0.52 23.59 -15.13
C ARG A 382 -0.32 24.87 -15.00
N PRO A 383 0.28 26.02 -14.63
CA PRO A 383 -0.42 27.30 -14.42
C PRO A 383 -1.24 27.80 -15.61
N ASN A 384 -0.83 27.50 -16.84
CA ASN A 384 -1.52 27.92 -18.05
C ASN A 384 -2.70 27.02 -18.46
N GLN A 385 -3.12 26.08 -17.60
CA GLN A 385 -4.19 25.13 -17.88
C GLN A 385 -5.40 25.40 -16.98
N SER A 386 -6.62 25.26 -17.52
CA SER A 386 -7.87 25.39 -16.74
C SER A 386 -8.03 24.34 -15.63
N ARG A 387 -7.25 23.25 -15.68
CA ARG A 387 -7.13 22.24 -14.61
C ARG A 387 -6.27 22.70 -13.42
N THR A 388 -5.72 23.91 -13.48
CA THR A 388 -5.01 24.57 -12.38
C THR A 388 -5.74 25.84 -12.01
N PHE A 389 -6.22 25.93 -10.78
CA PHE A 389 -6.75 27.19 -10.26
C PHE A 389 -5.59 28.02 -9.68
N THR A 390 -5.05 28.94 -10.47
CA THR A 390 -3.86 29.73 -10.11
C THR A 390 -4.08 30.67 -8.93
N GLY A 391 -5.34 30.98 -8.60
CA GLY A 391 -5.71 31.71 -7.38
C GLY A 391 -5.30 31.01 -6.07
N LEU A 392 -5.13 29.67 -6.08
CA LEU A 392 -4.56 28.90 -4.96
C LEU A 392 -3.15 28.36 -5.27
N TYR A 393 -2.90 27.99 -6.53
CA TYR A 393 -1.67 27.34 -6.97
C TYR A 393 -1.01 28.12 -8.11
N PRO A 394 -0.35 29.27 -7.83
CA PRO A 394 0.20 30.15 -8.85
C PRO A 394 1.34 29.51 -9.68
N ASN A 395 1.99 28.47 -9.15
CA ASN A 395 2.98 27.65 -9.84
C ASN A 395 2.42 26.28 -10.29
N GLY A 396 1.12 26.06 -10.17
CA GLY A 396 0.55 24.73 -10.40
C GLY A 396 0.97 23.74 -9.32
N TYR A 397 0.75 22.45 -9.58
CA TYR A 397 1.04 21.38 -8.63
C TYR A 397 1.12 20.01 -9.31
N LEU A 398 1.82 19.07 -8.67
CA LEU A 398 1.86 17.66 -9.05
C LEU A 398 0.87 16.86 -8.17
N PRO A 399 -0.33 16.51 -8.66
CA PRO A 399 -1.26 15.68 -7.91
C PRO A 399 -0.68 14.29 -7.68
N GLN A 400 -1.02 13.69 -6.55
CA GLN A 400 -0.53 12.39 -6.11
C GLN A 400 -1.69 11.42 -5.89
N ILE A 401 -1.49 10.17 -6.29
CA ILE A 401 -2.42 9.08 -6.03
C ILE A 401 -1.88 8.30 -4.82
N GLY A 402 -2.50 8.51 -3.66
CA GLY A 402 -2.32 7.67 -2.49
C GLY A 402 -3.17 6.41 -2.62
N THR A 403 -2.57 5.24 -2.43
CA THR A 403 -3.27 3.97 -2.51
C THR A 403 -3.00 3.13 -1.26
N ASP A 404 -4.06 2.82 -0.53
CA ASP A 404 -4.04 1.85 0.57
C ASP A 404 -4.51 0.49 0.07
N ILE A 405 -3.63 -0.50 0.12
CA ILE A 405 -3.91 -1.88 -0.26
C ILE A 405 -3.90 -2.75 0.98
N GLN A 406 -5.04 -3.34 1.28
CA GLN A 406 -5.19 -4.33 2.34
C GLN A 406 -5.44 -5.70 1.72
N ASP A 407 -4.66 -6.67 2.16
CA ASP A 407 -4.82 -8.05 1.74
C ASP A 407 -4.86 -8.97 2.96
N LEU A 408 -5.89 -9.80 3.03
CA LEU A 408 -6.09 -10.79 4.07
C LEU A 408 -6.28 -12.16 3.42
N SER A 409 -5.56 -13.16 3.90
CA SER A 409 -5.72 -14.55 3.48
C SER A 409 -5.70 -15.46 4.71
N LEU A 410 -6.63 -16.41 4.79
CA LEU A 410 -6.67 -17.43 5.83
C LEU A 410 -7.17 -18.74 5.24
N SER A 411 -6.36 -19.78 5.31
CA SER A 411 -6.72 -21.16 4.98
C SER A 411 -6.64 -22.00 6.25
N ALA A 412 -7.68 -22.75 6.55
CA ALA A 412 -7.73 -23.70 7.65
C ALA A 412 -8.33 -25.01 7.19
N GLY A 413 -7.83 -26.13 7.71
CA GLY A 413 -8.32 -27.44 7.32
C GLY A 413 -7.90 -28.56 8.26
N ILE A 414 -8.49 -29.72 8.02
CA ILE A 414 -8.17 -30.98 8.67
C ILE A 414 -7.82 -32.00 7.60
N LYS A 415 -6.68 -32.66 7.76
CA LYS A 415 -6.28 -33.75 6.87
C LYS A 415 -5.78 -34.96 7.61
N GLY A 416 -5.98 -36.13 7.02
CA GLY A 416 -5.54 -37.37 7.62
C GLY A 416 -5.74 -38.61 6.77
N ASP A 417 -5.30 -39.74 7.30
CA ASP A 417 -5.51 -41.05 6.71
C ASP A 417 -6.72 -41.76 7.33
N TRP A 418 -7.57 -42.30 6.47
CA TRP A 418 -8.64 -43.22 6.84
C TRP A 418 -8.61 -44.46 5.95
N LYS A 419 -8.07 -45.57 6.48
CA LYS A 419 -7.98 -46.85 5.76
C LYS A 419 -7.23 -46.72 4.41
N GLY A 420 -6.13 -45.96 4.41
CA GLY A 420 -5.31 -45.69 3.22
C GLY A 420 -5.85 -44.59 2.32
N TRP A 421 -7.01 -43.98 2.63
CA TRP A 421 -7.47 -42.77 1.98
C TRP A 421 -6.91 -41.55 2.69
N ASN A 422 -6.18 -40.71 1.96
CA ASN A 422 -5.84 -39.38 2.40
C ASN A 422 -7.04 -38.47 2.13
N ILE A 423 -7.56 -37.87 3.18
CA ILE A 423 -8.71 -36.96 3.14
C ILE A 423 -8.22 -35.58 3.57
N ASP A 424 -8.59 -34.53 2.84
CA ASP A 424 -8.36 -33.14 3.23
C ASP A 424 -9.66 -32.34 3.09
N PHE A 425 -10.14 -31.78 4.20
CA PHE A 425 -11.24 -30.84 4.23
C PHE A 425 -10.72 -29.47 4.62
N SER A 426 -10.95 -28.46 3.78
CA SER A 426 -10.38 -27.13 3.99
C SER A 426 -11.34 -26.00 3.62
N ASN A 427 -11.21 -24.88 4.33
CA ASN A 427 -11.80 -23.59 3.98
C ASN A 427 -10.68 -22.56 3.77
N THR A 428 -10.71 -21.87 2.64
CA THR A 428 -9.81 -20.78 2.30
C THR A 428 -10.61 -19.50 2.08
N PHE A 429 -10.40 -18.51 2.95
CA PHE A 429 -10.92 -17.16 2.82
C PHE A 429 -9.82 -16.20 2.36
N GLY A 430 -10.20 -15.28 1.48
CA GLY A 430 -9.34 -14.25 0.93
C GLY A 430 -10.07 -12.94 0.71
N GLN A 431 -9.42 -11.82 0.99
CA GLN A 431 -9.90 -10.49 0.66
C GLN A 431 -8.75 -9.61 0.20
N ASN A 432 -9.01 -8.80 -0.81
CA ASN A 432 -8.13 -7.74 -1.25
C ASN A 432 -8.95 -6.44 -1.41
N SER A 433 -8.41 -5.30 -1.00
CA SER A 433 -9.07 -4.00 -1.17
C SER A 433 -8.09 -2.89 -1.48
N PHE A 434 -8.53 -1.96 -2.33
CA PHE A 434 -7.84 -0.74 -2.71
C PHE A 434 -8.69 0.46 -2.25
N SER A 435 -8.11 1.37 -1.50
CA SER A 435 -8.68 2.70 -1.21
C SER A 435 -7.80 3.77 -1.83
N TYR A 436 -8.41 4.78 -2.44
CA TYR A 436 -7.70 5.84 -3.14
C TYR A 436 -7.89 7.19 -2.43
N ASP A 437 -6.78 7.75 -1.97
CA ASP A 437 -6.72 9.11 -1.44
C ASP A 437 -5.92 9.98 -2.40
N ILE A 438 -6.55 10.98 -3.00
CA ILE A 438 -5.88 11.84 -3.97
C ILE A 438 -5.36 13.06 -3.24
N LYS A 439 -4.06 13.30 -3.30
CA LYS A 439 -3.34 14.30 -2.51
C LYS A 439 -2.68 15.35 -3.38
N ASN A 440 -2.34 16.49 -2.79
CA ASN A 440 -1.76 17.64 -3.49
C ASN A 440 -2.56 17.97 -4.77
N THR A 441 -3.88 17.94 -4.68
CA THR A 441 -4.79 18.04 -5.81
C THR A 441 -5.84 19.13 -5.54
N GLY A 442 -6.78 19.35 -6.46
CA GLY A 442 -7.90 20.25 -6.24
C GLY A 442 -9.09 19.94 -7.14
N ASN A 443 -10.26 20.41 -6.74
CA ASN A 443 -11.45 20.51 -7.58
C ASN A 443 -11.56 21.96 -8.06
N THR A 444 -11.11 22.21 -9.29
CA THR A 444 -11.01 23.58 -9.80
C THR A 444 -12.36 24.31 -9.88
N SER A 445 -13.48 23.59 -9.99
CA SER A 445 -14.82 24.19 -9.95
C SER A 445 -15.20 24.76 -8.57
N LEU A 446 -14.58 24.29 -7.47
CA LEU A 446 -14.76 24.86 -6.13
C LEU A 446 -13.87 26.09 -5.87
N ARG A 447 -12.88 26.36 -6.74
CA ARG A 447 -11.97 27.51 -6.65
C ARG A 447 -11.34 27.61 -5.25
N PHE A 448 -11.50 28.73 -4.55
CA PHE A 448 -10.94 28.99 -3.22
C PHE A 448 -11.47 28.05 -2.13
N ASN A 449 -12.61 27.40 -2.35
CA ASN A 449 -13.21 26.44 -1.40
C ASN A 449 -12.72 25.00 -1.63
N SER A 450 -11.87 24.76 -2.62
CA SER A 450 -11.36 23.41 -2.90
C SER A 450 -10.48 22.91 -1.75
N PRO A 451 -10.72 21.71 -1.20
CA PRO A 451 -9.72 21.03 -0.39
C PRO A 451 -8.54 20.58 -1.27
N ASN A 452 -7.44 20.17 -0.62
CA ASN A 452 -6.22 19.72 -1.29
C ASN A 452 -6.00 18.19 -1.26
N GLU A 453 -6.89 17.47 -0.57
CA GLU A 453 -6.94 16.01 -0.50
C GLU A 453 -8.40 15.54 -0.63
N PHE A 454 -8.62 14.39 -1.26
CA PHE A 454 -9.96 13.81 -1.47
C PHE A 454 -9.99 12.29 -1.30
N ASP A 455 -11.02 11.75 -0.63
CA ASP A 455 -11.34 10.30 -0.66
C ASP A 455 -12.03 9.97 -1.98
N ALA A 456 -11.32 9.29 -2.86
CA ALA A 456 -11.79 8.93 -4.20
C ALA A 456 -12.48 7.55 -4.24
N GLY A 457 -12.76 6.94 -3.10
CA GLY A 457 -13.45 5.66 -2.97
C GLY A 457 -12.52 4.46 -3.11
N GLY A 458 -13.07 3.31 -3.50
CA GLY A 458 -12.26 2.09 -3.52
C GLY A 458 -12.90 0.83 -4.09
N LEU A 459 -12.06 -0.18 -4.24
CA LEU A 459 -12.39 -1.51 -4.75
C LEU A 459 -12.20 -2.55 -3.66
N ARG A 460 -13.03 -3.59 -3.65
CA ARG A 460 -12.85 -4.76 -2.78
C ARG A 460 -13.29 -6.04 -3.47
N PHE A 461 -12.46 -7.06 -3.36
CA PHE A 461 -12.78 -8.43 -3.75
C PHE A 461 -12.62 -9.36 -2.56
N SER A 462 -13.54 -10.30 -2.41
CA SER A 462 -13.44 -11.38 -1.43
C SER A 462 -13.84 -12.71 -2.05
N GLN A 463 -13.19 -13.77 -1.59
CA GLN A 463 -13.41 -15.13 -2.05
C GLN A 463 -13.40 -16.07 -0.85
N ASN A 464 -14.34 -17.01 -0.81
CA ASN A 464 -14.31 -18.15 0.09
C ASN A 464 -14.39 -19.44 -0.73
N THR A 465 -13.49 -20.37 -0.46
CA THR A 465 -13.43 -21.68 -1.14
C THR A 465 -13.47 -22.78 -0.09
N ILE A 466 -14.38 -23.73 -0.25
CA ILE A 466 -14.45 -24.97 0.55
C ILE A 466 -14.05 -26.12 -0.36
N ASN A 467 -13.09 -26.93 0.08
CA ASN A 467 -12.64 -28.12 -0.63
C ASN A 467 -12.81 -29.36 0.26
N LEU A 468 -13.17 -30.47 -0.37
CA LEU A 468 -13.09 -31.81 0.19
C LEU A 468 -12.42 -32.72 -0.83
N ASP A 469 -11.21 -33.15 -0.51
CA ASP A 469 -10.32 -33.89 -1.40
C ASP A 469 -10.04 -35.28 -0.85
N PHE A 470 -10.09 -36.29 -1.72
CA PHE A 470 -9.77 -37.68 -1.41
C PHE A 470 -8.66 -38.16 -2.33
N SER A 471 -7.70 -38.90 -1.80
CA SER A 471 -6.71 -39.59 -2.62
C SER A 471 -6.22 -40.90 -2.00
N LYS A 472 -5.95 -41.90 -2.83
CA LYS A 472 -5.46 -43.19 -2.39
C LYS A 472 -4.52 -43.79 -3.43
N LYS A 473 -3.39 -44.29 -2.95
CA LYS A 473 -2.47 -45.11 -3.72
C LYS A 473 -2.82 -46.59 -3.55
N TYR A 474 -2.89 -47.31 -4.66
CA TYR A 474 -3.05 -48.76 -4.72
C TYR A 474 -1.76 -49.39 -5.24
N ASP A 475 -1.30 -50.42 -4.55
CA ASP A 475 -0.15 -51.23 -4.96
C ASP A 475 -0.58 -52.32 -5.96
N VAL A 476 -1.29 -51.90 -7.01
CA VAL A 476 -1.66 -52.73 -8.15
C VAL A 476 -0.74 -52.34 -9.32
N TRP A 477 -0.14 -53.34 -9.97
CA TRP A 477 0.89 -53.19 -11.02
C TRP A 477 2.14 -52.47 -10.47
N SER A 478 2.65 -51.43 -11.13
CA SER A 478 3.76 -50.60 -10.60
C SER A 478 3.26 -49.42 -9.74
N GLY A 479 1.95 -49.33 -9.48
CA GLY A 479 1.33 -48.35 -8.59
C GLY A 479 0.30 -47.46 -9.31
N ILE A 480 -0.90 -47.38 -8.72
CA ILE A 480 -2.02 -46.53 -9.17
C ILE A 480 -2.29 -45.50 -8.08
N ASN A 481 -2.47 -44.23 -8.44
CA ASN A 481 -2.98 -43.21 -7.55
C ASN A 481 -4.32 -42.71 -8.08
N VAL A 482 -5.34 -42.72 -7.22
CA VAL A 482 -6.67 -42.20 -7.55
C VAL A 482 -6.97 -41.03 -6.64
N ALA A 483 -7.41 -39.92 -7.20
CA ALA A 483 -7.86 -38.75 -6.45
C ALA A 483 -9.20 -38.24 -7.00
N PHE A 484 -10.03 -37.69 -6.12
CA PHE A 484 -11.26 -37.00 -6.51
C PHE A 484 -11.66 -36.02 -5.41
N GLY A 485 -12.47 -35.02 -5.75
CA GLY A 485 -12.90 -34.04 -4.77
C GLY A 485 -13.99 -33.13 -5.27
N VAL A 486 -14.49 -32.32 -4.34
CA VAL A 486 -15.52 -31.31 -4.60
C VAL A 486 -15.05 -29.95 -4.09
N GLU A 487 -15.44 -28.90 -4.81
CA GLU A 487 -15.13 -27.52 -4.47
C GLU A 487 -16.41 -26.68 -4.53
N HIS A 488 -16.62 -25.83 -3.51
CA HIS A 488 -17.59 -24.75 -3.56
C HIS A 488 -16.86 -23.42 -3.40
N ARG A 489 -17.17 -22.45 -4.26
CA ARG A 489 -16.55 -21.14 -4.25
C ARG A 489 -17.61 -20.05 -4.25
N TYR A 490 -17.46 -19.10 -3.32
CA TYR A 490 -18.25 -17.87 -3.26
C TYR A 490 -17.32 -16.68 -3.48
N GLU A 491 -17.72 -15.76 -4.35
CA GLU A 491 -16.96 -14.55 -4.67
C GLU A 491 -17.85 -13.31 -4.53
N ASN A 492 -17.27 -12.20 -4.06
CA ASN A 492 -17.96 -10.92 -3.95
C ASN A 492 -17.03 -9.76 -4.37
N PHE A 493 -17.50 -8.95 -5.31
CA PHE A 493 -16.82 -7.74 -5.77
C PHE A 493 -17.65 -6.51 -5.42
N LYS A 494 -16.96 -5.47 -4.94
CA LYS A 494 -17.56 -4.23 -4.49
C LYS A 494 -16.76 -3.02 -4.99
N ILE A 495 -17.47 -2.03 -5.50
CA ILE A 495 -16.97 -0.67 -5.72
C ILE A 495 -17.65 0.24 -4.69
N THR A 496 -16.87 1.06 -4.01
CA THR A 496 -17.36 2.06 -3.04
C THR A 496 -17.10 3.44 -3.61
N ALA A 497 -18.13 4.29 -3.63
CA ALA A 497 -18.01 5.66 -4.08
C ALA A 497 -17.08 6.48 -3.17
N GLY A 498 -16.38 7.43 -3.76
CA GLY A 498 -15.66 8.48 -3.04
C GLY A 498 -16.61 9.54 -2.47
N GLU A 499 -16.03 10.56 -1.86
CA GLU A 499 -16.78 11.71 -1.39
C GLU A 499 -17.23 12.61 -2.55
N GLU A 500 -18.32 13.36 -2.37
CA GLU A 500 -18.94 14.15 -3.43
C GLU A 500 -17.96 15.11 -4.11
N ALA A 501 -17.15 15.82 -3.33
CA ALA A 501 -16.22 16.80 -3.85
C ALA A 501 -15.10 16.18 -4.72
N SER A 502 -14.83 14.88 -4.61
CA SER A 502 -13.83 14.18 -5.42
C SER A 502 -14.27 14.06 -6.89
N TYR A 503 -15.57 13.92 -7.17
CA TYR A 503 -16.08 13.69 -8.53
C TYR A 503 -17.05 14.76 -9.05
N ALA A 504 -17.64 15.56 -8.15
CA ALA A 504 -18.65 16.53 -8.53
C ALA A 504 -18.06 17.77 -9.21
N THR A 505 -18.88 18.39 -10.06
CA THR A 505 -18.64 19.71 -10.62
C THR A 505 -19.60 20.70 -9.97
N TYR A 506 -19.11 21.89 -9.64
CA TYR A 506 -19.90 22.94 -8.98
C TYR A 506 -20.09 24.16 -9.89
N ASP A 507 -21.20 24.87 -9.69
CA ASP A 507 -21.55 26.09 -10.42
C ASP A 507 -21.00 27.35 -9.73
N VAL A 508 -21.26 28.52 -10.32
CA VAL A 508 -20.77 29.82 -9.78
C VAL A 508 -21.29 30.16 -8.37
N SER A 509 -22.36 29.49 -7.91
CA SER A 509 -22.93 29.66 -6.57
C SER A 509 -22.43 28.62 -5.58
N GLY A 510 -21.54 27.71 -6.02
CA GLY A 510 -21.03 26.61 -5.20
C GLY A 510 -22.03 25.45 -5.06
N ASN A 511 -23.09 25.41 -5.87
CA ASN A 511 -24.04 24.30 -5.89
C ASN A 511 -23.60 23.23 -6.90
N LEU A 512 -24.09 22.00 -6.72
CA LEU A 512 -23.86 20.92 -7.69
C LEU A 512 -24.35 21.32 -9.09
N TRP A 513 -23.45 21.25 -10.06
CA TRP A 513 -23.76 21.56 -11.44
C TRP A 513 -24.48 20.40 -12.11
N THR A 514 -25.74 20.62 -12.49
CA THR A 514 -26.61 19.60 -13.10
C THR A 514 -26.69 19.69 -14.63
N GLY A 515 -25.99 20.65 -15.25
CA GLY A 515 -26.03 20.89 -16.70
C GLY A 515 -26.64 22.24 -17.10
N ASN A 516 -27.45 22.84 -16.21
CA ASN A 516 -28.32 23.98 -16.54
C ASN A 516 -27.87 25.31 -15.92
N THR A 517 -26.88 25.29 -15.02
CA THR A 517 -26.38 26.50 -14.34
C THR A 517 -25.03 26.94 -14.91
N VAL A 518 -24.63 28.19 -14.66
CA VAL A 518 -23.37 28.75 -15.19
C VAL A 518 -22.18 28.19 -14.40
N ARG A 519 -21.14 27.73 -15.10
CA ARG A 519 -19.92 27.20 -14.47
C ARG A 519 -18.89 28.30 -14.19
N PRO A 520 -18.04 28.14 -13.16
CA PRO A 520 -16.86 28.98 -13.00
C PRO A 520 -15.89 28.83 -14.18
N THR A 521 -15.13 29.88 -14.48
CA THR A 521 -14.14 29.86 -15.57
C THR A 521 -12.77 30.32 -15.10
N ASP A 522 -11.74 30.00 -15.86
CA ASP A 522 -10.46 30.72 -15.82
C ASP A 522 -10.60 32.11 -16.49
N PHE A 523 -9.49 32.86 -16.53
CA PHE A 523 -9.43 34.18 -17.17
C PHE A 523 -9.67 34.12 -18.69
N PHE A 524 -9.35 33.00 -19.35
CA PHE A 524 -9.51 32.82 -20.80
C PHE A 524 -10.92 32.35 -21.19
N GLY A 525 -11.83 32.21 -20.22
CA GLY A 525 -13.21 31.82 -20.44
C GLY A 525 -13.43 30.31 -20.51
N ALA A 526 -12.40 29.50 -20.28
CA ALA A 526 -12.54 28.05 -20.22
C ALA A 526 -13.19 27.65 -18.89
N SER A 527 -14.20 26.78 -18.94
CA SER A 527 -14.88 26.30 -17.73
C SER A 527 -13.93 25.48 -16.86
N LEU A 528 -13.88 25.77 -15.56
CA LEU A 528 -13.04 25.05 -14.60
C LEU A 528 -13.61 23.65 -14.35
N PRO A 529 -12.88 22.57 -14.64
CA PRO A 529 -13.36 21.20 -14.45
C PRO A 529 -13.67 20.89 -12.97
N GLY A 530 -14.66 20.02 -12.76
CA GLY A 530 -14.94 19.44 -11.46
C GLY A 530 -14.03 18.27 -11.11
N GLY A 531 -14.21 17.76 -9.90
CA GLY A 531 -13.50 16.62 -9.34
C GLY A 531 -12.03 16.86 -9.00
N SER A 532 -11.48 16.02 -8.15
CA SER A 532 -10.05 15.96 -7.87
C SER A 532 -9.29 15.71 -9.17
N GLN A 533 -8.22 16.49 -9.37
CA GLN A 533 -7.33 16.29 -10.50
C GLN A 533 -6.54 14.99 -10.38
N VAL A 534 -6.19 14.40 -11.52
CA VAL A 534 -5.57 13.07 -11.75
C VAL A 534 -6.54 11.89 -11.67
N PHE A 535 -7.31 11.80 -10.59
CA PHE A 535 -8.32 10.76 -10.42
C PHE A 535 -9.50 11.36 -9.66
N SER A 536 -10.67 11.41 -10.30
CA SER A 536 -11.88 12.00 -9.68
C SER A 536 -12.61 11.02 -8.75
N GLY A 537 -12.20 9.75 -8.75
CA GLY A 537 -12.80 8.73 -7.89
C GLY A 537 -14.07 8.10 -8.43
N PHE A 538 -14.57 7.14 -7.65
CA PHE A 538 -15.78 6.40 -7.97
C PHE A 538 -17.02 7.21 -7.59
N LYS A 539 -17.93 7.41 -8.54
CA LYS A 539 -19.22 8.07 -8.30
C LYS A 539 -20.22 7.09 -7.67
N PRO A 540 -21.31 7.57 -7.05
CA PRO A 540 -22.40 6.71 -6.56
C PRO A 540 -22.95 5.77 -7.63
N GLU A 541 -22.99 6.20 -8.89
CA GLU A 541 -23.47 5.39 -10.02
C GLU A 541 -22.49 4.26 -10.38
N ASN A 542 -21.21 4.39 -10.01
CA ASN A 542 -20.22 3.33 -10.18
C ASN A 542 -20.25 2.31 -9.02
N ALA A 543 -20.92 2.62 -7.91
CA ALA A 543 -20.91 1.75 -6.74
C ALA A 543 -21.69 0.46 -7.01
N VAL A 544 -21.02 -0.68 -6.82
CA VAL A 544 -21.63 -2.01 -7.02
C VAL A 544 -21.33 -2.90 -5.83
N ASN A 545 -22.18 -3.89 -5.59
CA ASN A 545 -21.91 -4.98 -4.67
C ASN A 545 -22.54 -6.26 -5.25
N LYS A 546 -21.72 -7.08 -5.91
CA LYS A 546 -22.18 -8.25 -6.67
C LYS A 546 -21.47 -9.50 -6.19
N ASN A 547 -22.16 -10.64 -6.26
CA ASN A 547 -21.62 -11.92 -5.86
C ASN A 547 -21.88 -12.99 -6.92
N ARG A 548 -21.10 -14.08 -6.86
CA ARG A 548 -21.31 -15.29 -7.66
C ARG A 548 -20.90 -16.53 -6.89
N GLN A 549 -21.40 -17.68 -7.34
CA GLN A 549 -21.02 -18.98 -6.81
C GLN A 549 -20.58 -19.94 -7.91
N ALA A 550 -19.66 -20.84 -7.57
CA ALA A 550 -19.26 -21.96 -8.40
C ALA A 550 -19.22 -23.26 -7.58
N ILE A 551 -19.71 -24.35 -8.16
CA ILE A 551 -19.60 -25.71 -7.60
C ILE A 551 -18.85 -26.58 -8.61
N ALA A 552 -17.85 -27.31 -8.16
CA ALA A 552 -17.06 -28.20 -8.99
C ALA A 552 -16.93 -29.60 -8.40
N GLY A 553 -16.77 -30.58 -9.27
CA GLY A 553 -16.32 -31.93 -8.94
C GLY A 553 -15.21 -32.35 -9.90
N TYR A 554 -14.20 -33.04 -9.38
CA TYR A 554 -13.08 -33.53 -10.19
C TYR A 554 -12.70 -34.97 -9.82
N ALA A 555 -12.07 -35.65 -10.77
CA ALA A 555 -11.45 -36.96 -10.58
C ALA A 555 -10.14 -37.02 -11.39
N ASP A 556 -9.14 -37.68 -10.83
CA ASP A 556 -7.77 -37.77 -11.33
C ASP A 556 -7.23 -39.18 -11.04
N VAL A 557 -6.55 -39.76 -12.03
CA VAL A 557 -5.94 -41.09 -11.93
C VAL A 557 -4.55 -41.04 -12.55
N GLU A 558 -3.53 -41.28 -11.73
CA GLU A 558 -2.16 -41.52 -12.17
C GLU A 558 -1.88 -43.03 -12.12
N PHE A 559 -1.36 -43.57 -13.20
CA PHE A 559 -1.23 -44.99 -13.41
C PHE A 559 0.16 -45.34 -13.95
N ASN A 560 0.94 -46.09 -13.15
CA ASN A 560 2.20 -46.67 -13.60
C ASN A 560 1.92 -48.04 -14.24
N PHE A 561 1.71 -48.06 -15.55
CA PHE A 561 1.51 -49.28 -16.34
C PHE A 561 2.65 -50.27 -16.13
N THR A 562 3.87 -49.75 -16.12
CA THR A 562 5.12 -50.47 -15.88
C THR A 562 6.12 -49.54 -15.20
N ASN A 563 7.32 -50.02 -14.87
CA ASN A 563 8.39 -49.16 -14.34
C ASN A 563 8.86 -48.09 -15.35
N TRP A 564 8.55 -48.26 -16.64
CA TRP A 564 8.95 -47.36 -17.72
C TRP A 564 7.82 -46.47 -18.25
N LEU A 565 6.54 -46.82 -18.06
CA LEU A 565 5.39 -46.05 -18.55
C LEU A 565 4.51 -45.54 -17.41
N LEU A 566 4.37 -44.22 -17.31
CA LEU A 566 3.39 -43.54 -16.46
C LEU A 566 2.37 -42.85 -17.35
N ALA A 567 1.08 -42.97 -17.03
CA ALA A 567 0.00 -42.19 -17.61
C ALA A 567 -0.79 -41.49 -16.51
N ASP A 568 -1.35 -40.33 -16.83
CA ASP A 568 -2.11 -39.46 -15.94
C ASP A 568 -3.36 -39.00 -16.69
N ALA A 569 -4.51 -39.07 -16.04
CA ALA A 569 -5.79 -38.68 -16.61
C ALA A 569 -6.63 -37.94 -15.56
N ALA A 570 -7.13 -36.75 -15.91
CA ALA A 570 -7.98 -35.95 -15.03
C ALA A 570 -9.22 -35.45 -15.76
N VAL A 571 -10.33 -35.32 -15.04
CA VAL A 571 -11.58 -34.71 -15.50
C VAL A 571 -12.15 -33.78 -14.42
N ARG A 572 -12.80 -32.71 -14.85
CA ARG A 572 -13.48 -31.76 -13.96
C ARG A 572 -14.74 -31.20 -14.60
N TYR A 573 -15.80 -31.16 -13.81
CA TYR A 573 -17.04 -30.44 -14.11
C TYR A 573 -17.18 -29.27 -13.13
N GLU A 574 -17.55 -28.11 -13.62
CA GLU A 574 -17.75 -26.90 -12.80
C GLU A 574 -18.97 -26.12 -13.31
N ASN A 575 -19.82 -25.66 -12.40
CA ASN A 575 -21.02 -24.89 -12.70
C ASN A 575 -21.05 -23.58 -11.93
N TYR A 576 -21.12 -22.47 -12.66
CA TYR A 576 -21.21 -21.11 -12.14
C TYR A 576 -22.66 -20.62 -12.13
N SER A 577 -22.98 -19.74 -11.20
CA SER A 577 -24.30 -19.11 -11.10
C SER A 577 -24.60 -18.06 -12.18
N ASP A 578 -23.58 -17.62 -12.94
CA ASP A 578 -23.69 -16.58 -13.97
C ASP A 578 -23.66 -17.16 -15.40
N PHE A 579 -22.51 -17.63 -15.91
CA PHE A 579 -22.37 -18.07 -17.31
C PHE A 579 -22.68 -19.56 -17.54
N GLY A 580 -22.86 -20.35 -16.48
CA GLY A 580 -23.24 -21.78 -16.55
C GLY A 580 -22.09 -22.76 -16.34
N SER A 581 -22.12 -23.89 -17.06
CA SER A 581 -21.26 -25.06 -16.80
C SER A 581 -20.11 -25.26 -17.79
N THR A 582 -19.07 -25.96 -17.35
CA THR A 582 -17.91 -26.36 -18.16
C THR A 582 -17.43 -27.78 -17.80
N PHE A 583 -16.87 -28.48 -18.79
CA PHE A 583 -16.27 -29.80 -18.62
C PHE A 583 -14.85 -29.78 -19.20
N ASN A 584 -13.88 -30.21 -18.41
CA ASN A 584 -12.47 -30.17 -18.78
C ASN A 584 -11.78 -31.50 -18.51
N TYR A 585 -10.80 -31.84 -19.34
CA TYR A 585 -10.05 -33.07 -19.21
C TYR A 585 -8.56 -32.88 -19.51
N LYS A 586 -7.74 -33.79 -19.00
CA LYS A 586 -6.30 -33.84 -19.21
C LYS A 586 -5.83 -35.27 -19.36
N LEU A 587 -4.90 -35.49 -20.27
CA LEU A 587 -4.14 -36.72 -20.41
C LEU A 587 -2.66 -36.35 -20.45
N ALA A 588 -1.83 -36.99 -19.64
CA ALA A 588 -0.39 -36.85 -19.68
C ALA A 588 0.31 -38.20 -19.56
N SER A 589 1.54 -38.28 -20.06
CA SER A 589 2.31 -39.51 -20.07
C SER A 589 3.80 -39.24 -19.95
N ARG A 590 4.51 -40.20 -19.37
CA ARG A 590 5.97 -40.19 -19.24
C ARG A 590 6.53 -41.57 -19.56
N ILE A 591 7.47 -41.60 -20.50
CA ILE A 591 8.15 -42.80 -20.98
C ILE A 591 9.62 -42.73 -20.52
N LYS A 592 10.04 -43.61 -19.60
CA LYS A 592 11.47 -43.82 -19.27
C LYS A 592 12.10 -44.68 -20.35
N VAL A 593 12.98 -44.11 -21.16
CA VAL A 593 13.76 -44.88 -22.13
C VAL A 593 14.89 -45.63 -21.43
N ASN A 594 15.52 -44.97 -20.46
CA ASN A 594 16.49 -45.57 -19.55
C ASN A 594 16.48 -44.79 -18.22
N LYS A 595 17.45 -45.03 -17.33
CA LYS A 595 17.53 -44.38 -16.00
C LYS A 595 17.78 -42.86 -16.05
N ASP A 596 18.29 -42.37 -17.18
CA ASP A 596 18.77 -41.00 -17.36
C ASP A 596 17.92 -40.20 -18.36
N LEU A 597 17.22 -40.85 -19.29
CA LEU A 597 16.39 -40.23 -20.34
C LEU A 597 14.90 -40.57 -20.20
N ASN A 598 14.08 -39.51 -20.10
CA ASN A 598 12.62 -39.59 -20.10
C ASN A 598 12.04 -38.76 -21.25
N PHE A 599 11.01 -39.25 -21.93
CA PHE A 599 10.11 -38.45 -22.76
C PHE A 599 8.81 -38.20 -22.01
N ARG A 600 8.15 -37.08 -22.30
CA ARG A 600 6.85 -36.72 -21.73
C ARG A 600 5.95 -36.04 -22.74
N PHE A 601 4.64 -36.26 -22.57
CA PHE A 601 3.59 -35.78 -23.45
C PHE A 601 2.39 -35.35 -22.60
N ALA A 602 1.73 -34.26 -22.95
CA ALA A 602 0.45 -33.90 -22.34
C ALA A 602 -0.50 -33.26 -23.34
N GLY A 603 -1.80 -33.46 -23.13
CA GLY A 603 -2.88 -32.79 -23.83
C GLY A 603 -4.00 -32.48 -22.85
N SER A 604 -4.56 -31.27 -22.91
CA SER A 604 -5.63 -30.89 -21.99
C SER A 604 -6.57 -29.85 -22.59
N THR A 605 -7.77 -29.78 -22.04
CA THR A 605 -8.66 -28.62 -22.19
C THR A 605 -8.66 -27.78 -20.91
N GLY A 606 -8.97 -26.51 -21.06
CA GLY A 606 -9.14 -25.61 -19.95
C GLY A 606 -10.19 -24.54 -20.23
N PHE A 607 -10.43 -23.73 -19.21
CA PHE A 607 -11.34 -22.59 -19.32
C PHE A 607 -10.95 -21.51 -18.32
N ARG A 608 -11.47 -20.31 -18.58
CA ARG A 608 -11.46 -19.20 -17.63
C ARG A 608 -12.83 -18.55 -17.63
N ALA A 609 -13.46 -18.52 -16.46
CA ALA A 609 -14.68 -17.73 -16.26
C ALA A 609 -14.38 -16.23 -16.47
N PRO A 610 -15.31 -15.42 -17.03
CA PRO A 610 -15.19 -13.97 -16.91
C PRO A 610 -15.04 -13.64 -15.43
N SER A 611 -14.05 -12.82 -15.06
CA SER A 611 -13.95 -12.43 -13.65
C SER A 611 -15.16 -11.58 -13.27
N ILE A 612 -15.63 -11.67 -12.03
CA ILE A 612 -16.74 -10.82 -11.55
C ILE A 612 -16.41 -9.32 -11.69
N HIS A 613 -15.12 -8.97 -11.67
CA HIS A 613 -14.63 -7.64 -11.98
C HIS A 613 -14.89 -7.27 -13.44
N GLN A 614 -14.48 -8.10 -14.41
CA GLN A 614 -14.71 -7.83 -15.85
C GLN A 614 -16.20 -7.67 -16.19
N ILE A 615 -17.09 -8.30 -15.43
CA ILE A 615 -18.54 -8.16 -15.62
C ILE A 615 -19.04 -6.79 -15.08
N TYR A 616 -18.64 -6.41 -13.86
CA TYR A 616 -19.25 -5.31 -13.11
C TYR A 616 -18.35 -4.08 -12.87
N TYR A 617 -17.12 -4.06 -13.38
CA TYR A 617 -16.21 -2.92 -13.21
C TYR A 617 -16.76 -1.69 -13.94
N ASN A 618 -16.82 -0.57 -13.23
CA ASN A 618 -17.34 0.68 -13.75
C ASN A 618 -16.53 1.85 -13.17
N VAL A 619 -15.95 2.68 -14.03
CA VAL A 619 -15.20 3.89 -13.64
C VAL A 619 -15.16 4.89 -14.78
N THR A 620 -15.18 6.19 -14.45
CA THR A 620 -14.80 7.25 -15.36
C THR A 620 -13.41 7.77 -14.98
N SER A 621 -12.48 7.79 -15.94
CA SER A 621 -11.12 8.29 -15.73
C SER A 621 -10.73 9.28 -16.80
N THR A 622 -9.94 10.30 -16.42
CA THR A 622 -9.32 11.21 -17.37
C THR A 622 -8.10 10.54 -18.00
N LEU A 623 -8.15 10.26 -19.31
CA LEU A 623 -7.04 9.68 -20.05
C LEU A 623 -6.43 10.70 -21.01
N PHE A 624 -5.10 10.61 -21.22
CA PHE A 624 -4.40 11.40 -22.23
C PHE A 624 -4.44 10.66 -23.56
N THR A 625 -5.06 11.27 -24.57
CA THR A 625 -5.23 10.69 -25.91
C THR A 625 -4.96 11.77 -26.95
N ASN A 626 -4.03 11.54 -27.86
CA ASN A 626 -3.63 12.47 -28.94
C ASN A 626 -3.33 13.90 -28.45
N GLY A 627 -2.61 14.05 -27.35
CA GLY A 627 -2.25 15.37 -26.84
C GLY A 627 -3.31 16.05 -25.96
N GLN A 628 -4.50 15.46 -25.80
CA GLN A 628 -5.61 16.02 -25.03
C GLN A 628 -6.06 15.11 -23.88
N LEU A 629 -6.61 15.70 -22.82
CA LEU A 629 -7.19 14.98 -21.70
C LEU A 629 -8.69 14.79 -21.94
N LEU A 630 -9.14 13.53 -22.08
CA LEU A 630 -10.53 13.15 -22.34
C LEU A 630 -11.09 12.34 -21.16
N GLU A 631 -12.36 12.54 -20.84
CA GLU A 631 -13.07 11.69 -19.88
C GLU A 631 -13.51 10.40 -20.58
N VAL A 632 -12.98 9.26 -20.13
CA VAL A 632 -13.24 7.95 -20.73
C VAL A 632 -13.92 7.07 -19.69
N GLY A 633 -15.09 6.54 -20.06
CA GLY A 633 -15.83 5.60 -19.22
C GLY A 633 -15.46 4.15 -19.54
N THR A 634 -15.06 3.40 -18.52
CA THR A 634 -15.07 1.94 -18.57
C THR A 634 -16.37 1.48 -17.94
N PHE A 635 -17.27 0.90 -18.73
CA PHE A 635 -18.59 0.51 -18.25
C PHE A 635 -18.71 -0.99 -18.06
N SER A 636 -19.60 -1.39 -17.15
CA SER A 636 -19.91 -2.79 -16.93
C SER A 636 -20.59 -3.40 -18.16
N ASN A 637 -20.40 -4.71 -18.35
CA ASN A 637 -20.95 -5.45 -19.49
C ASN A 637 -22.49 -5.51 -19.47
N ASP A 638 -23.12 -5.29 -18.31
CA ASP A 638 -24.58 -5.22 -18.13
C ASP A 638 -25.15 -3.79 -18.24
N SER A 639 -24.34 -2.80 -18.59
CA SER A 639 -24.74 -1.39 -18.63
C SER A 639 -25.65 -1.04 -19.82
N LYS A 640 -26.42 0.06 -19.68
CA LYS A 640 -27.19 0.64 -20.79
C LYS A 640 -26.30 1.01 -22.00
N VAL A 641 -25.09 1.49 -21.72
CA VAL A 641 -24.10 1.83 -22.75
C VAL A 641 -23.71 0.59 -23.55
N ALA A 642 -23.37 -0.52 -22.87
CA ALA A 642 -23.02 -1.79 -23.51
C ALA A 642 -24.15 -2.31 -24.41
N ASN A 643 -25.39 -2.29 -23.91
CA ASN A 643 -26.56 -2.70 -24.69
C ASN A 643 -26.81 -1.82 -25.91
N SER A 644 -26.62 -0.50 -25.79
CA SER A 644 -26.79 0.44 -26.91
C SER A 644 -25.74 0.30 -28.01
N LEU A 645 -24.59 -0.29 -27.68
CA LEU A 645 -23.52 -0.65 -28.61
C LEU A 645 -23.61 -2.12 -29.05
N GLU A 646 -24.67 -2.83 -28.65
CA GLU A 646 -24.92 -4.24 -28.99
C GLU A 646 -23.78 -5.19 -28.56
N ILE A 647 -23.10 -4.88 -27.45
CA ILE A 647 -22.08 -5.73 -26.86
C ILE A 647 -22.73 -6.97 -26.22
N PRO A 648 -22.36 -8.20 -26.60
CA PRO A 648 -22.92 -9.40 -26.00
C PRO A 648 -22.49 -9.60 -24.54
N SER A 649 -23.27 -10.39 -23.80
CA SER A 649 -22.87 -10.81 -22.46
C SER A 649 -21.60 -11.67 -22.49
N LEU A 650 -20.71 -11.46 -21.54
CA LEU A 650 -19.46 -12.21 -21.43
C LEU A 650 -19.70 -13.71 -21.22
N LYS A 651 -18.95 -14.53 -21.95
CA LYS A 651 -18.86 -16.00 -21.82
C LYS A 651 -17.47 -16.41 -21.38
N GLN A 652 -17.31 -17.66 -20.92
CA GLN A 652 -15.99 -18.17 -20.58
C GLN A 652 -15.02 -18.20 -21.77
N GLU A 653 -13.73 -17.98 -21.48
CA GLU A 653 -12.67 -18.38 -22.38
C GLU A 653 -12.53 -19.91 -22.33
N THR A 654 -12.31 -20.55 -23.47
CA THR A 654 -12.03 -21.99 -23.54
C THR A 654 -10.66 -22.23 -24.15
N SER A 655 -9.94 -23.26 -23.70
CA SER A 655 -8.61 -23.55 -24.20
C SER A 655 -8.36 -25.02 -24.52
N LYS A 656 -7.45 -25.23 -25.45
CA LYS A 656 -6.87 -26.54 -25.80
C LYS A 656 -5.35 -26.39 -25.77
N SER A 657 -4.66 -27.30 -25.09
CA SER A 657 -3.21 -27.27 -25.00
C SER A 657 -2.60 -28.65 -25.24
N ALA A 658 -1.38 -28.64 -25.78
CA ALA A 658 -0.56 -29.83 -25.98
C ALA A 658 0.91 -29.50 -25.66
N SER A 659 1.63 -30.46 -25.09
CA SER A 659 3.06 -30.35 -24.81
C SER A 659 3.79 -31.66 -25.11
N VAL A 660 5.04 -31.52 -25.55
CA VAL A 660 5.96 -32.65 -25.76
C VAL A 660 7.35 -32.23 -25.30
N GLY A 661 8.04 -33.10 -24.56
CA GLY A 661 9.37 -32.78 -24.07
C GLY A 661 10.16 -33.99 -23.64
N PHE A 662 11.41 -33.73 -23.23
CA PHE A 662 12.28 -34.73 -22.66
C PHE A 662 13.11 -34.18 -21.51
N THR A 663 13.59 -35.08 -20.67
CA THR A 663 14.54 -34.79 -19.61
C THR A 663 15.70 -35.76 -19.69
N TYR A 664 16.94 -35.25 -19.67
CA TYR A 664 18.14 -36.06 -19.77
C TYR A 664 19.14 -35.71 -18.67
N LYS A 665 19.50 -36.69 -17.84
CA LYS A 665 20.58 -36.59 -16.87
C LYS A 665 21.88 -37.05 -17.51
N ILE A 666 22.97 -36.32 -17.31
CA ILE A 666 24.31 -36.72 -17.74
C ILE A 666 25.17 -36.80 -16.47
N PRO A 667 25.15 -37.94 -15.74
CA PRO A 667 25.79 -38.04 -14.43
C PRO A 667 27.30 -37.78 -14.46
N SER A 668 27.99 -38.22 -15.53
CA SER A 668 29.44 -38.01 -15.72
C SER A 668 29.83 -36.53 -15.73
N ALA A 669 28.97 -35.68 -16.31
CA ALA A 669 29.15 -34.23 -16.36
C ALA A 669 28.39 -33.48 -15.25
N LYS A 670 27.63 -34.20 -14.40
CA LYS A 670 26.73 -33.62 -13.38
C LYS A 670 25.73 -32.62 -13.98
N LEU A 671 25.26 -32.89 -15.19
CA LEU A 671 24.31 -32.05 -15.94
C LEU A 671 22.90 -32.65 -15.92
N THR A 672 21.91 -31.77 -15.97
CA THR A 672 20.50 -32.11 -16.26
C THR A 672 19.98 -31.16 -17.33
N LEU A 673 19.49 -31.72 -18.44
CA LEU A 673 18.88 -30.99 -19.54
C LEU A 673 17.38 -31.30 -19.57
N THR A 674 16.54 -30.27 -19.75
CA THR A 674 15.13 -30.41 -20.10
C THR A 674 14.82 -29.55 -21.31
N ALA A 675 14.00 -30.05 -22.22
CA ALA A 675 13.47 -29.28 -23.34
C ALA A 675 12.00 -29.66 -23.57
N ASP A 676 11.13 -28.65 -23.67
CA ASP A 676 9.68 -28.82 -23.72
C ASP A 676 9.04 -27.87 -24.74
N GLY A 677 8.50 -28.42 -25.82
CA GLY A 677 7.66 -27.70 -26.77
C GLY A 677 6.21 -27.65 -26.29
N TYR A 678 5.53 -26.52 -26.50
CA TYR A 678 4.14 -26.33 -26.10
C TYR A 678 3.33 -25.59 -27.16
N PHE A 679 2.03 -25.89 -27.18
CA PHE A 679 1.01 -25.21 -27.96
C PHE A 679 -0.23 -24.99 -27.09
N ILE A 680 -0.78 -23.77 -27.12
CA ILE A 680 -1.96 -23.36 -26.36
C ILE A 680 -2.85 -22.54 -27.29
N ARG A 681 -4.09 -22.97 -27.49
CA ARG A 681 -5.12 -22.21 -28.17
C ARG A 681 -6.16 -21.76 -27.16
N ILE A 682 -6.53 -20.48 -27.21
CA ILE A 682 -7.58 -19.89 -26.37
C ILE A 682 -8.62 -19.28 -27.30
N ASP A 683 -9.84 -19.78 -27.21
CA ASP A 683 -10.99 -19.28 -27.96
C ASP A 683 -11.83 -18.36 -27.06
N ASN A 684 -12.51 -17.37 -27.67
CA ASN A 684 -13.35 -16.37 -27.00
C ASN A 684 -12.62 -15.57 -25.91
N ARG A 685 -11.39 -15.14 -26.17
CA ARG A 685 -10.58 -14.38 -25.21
C ARG A 685 -11.27 -13.06 -24.83
N ILE A 686 -11.37 -12.79 -23.53
CA ILE A 686 -11.96 -11.56 -23.00
C ILE A 686 -10.89 -10.47 -22.99
N LEU A 687 -11.20 -9.35 -23.62
CA LEU A 687 -10.33 -8.18 -23.71
C LEU A 687 -11.12 -6.92 -23.37
N LEU A 688 -10.39 -5.86 -23.02
CA LEU A 688 -10.95 -4.52 -22.94
C LEU A 688 -10.81 -3.85 -24.32
N THR A 689 -11.92 -3.39 -24.91
CA THR A 689 -11.90 -2.74 -26.24
C THR A 689 -11.04 -1.48 -26.25
N GLY A 690 -10.76 -0.96 -27.44
CA GLY A 690 -10.39 0.45 -27.59
C GLY A 690 -11.52 1.40 -27.19
N GLN A 691 -11.29 2.69 -27.39
CA GLN A 691 -12.22 3.74 -26.98
C GLN A 691 -13.16 4.11 -28.14
N PHE A 692 -14.44 3.81 -28.00
CA PHE A 692 -15.49 4.27 -28.89
C PHE A 692 -15.78 5.74 -28.62
N ALA A 693 -15.27 6.62 -29.47
CA ALA A 693 -15.48 8.05 -29.36
C ALA A 693 -16.96 8.42 -29.54
N ARG A 694 -17.43 9.43 -28.80
CA ARG A 694 -18.81 9.94 -28.91
C ARG A 694 -19.18 10.33 -30.36
N SER A 695 -18.26 10.93 -31.10
CA SER A 695 -18.49 11.35 -32.49
C SER A 695 -18.67 10.19 -33.47
N ALA A 696 -18.25 8.98 -33.09
CA ALA A 696 -18.28 7.79 -33.94
C ALA A 696 -19.52 6.91 -33.74
N VAL A 697 -20.43 7.27 -32.82
CA VAL A 697 -21.62 6.48 -32.49
C VAL A 697 -22.92 7.20 -32.89
N SER A 698 -24.03 6.46 -32.95
CA SER A 698 -25.34 6.98 -33.38
C SER A 698 -25.83 8.15 -32.51
N PRO A 699 -26.65 9.08 -33.03
CA PRO A 699 -27.20 10.18 -32.24
C PRO A 699 -27.94 9.73 -30.96
N ALA A 700 -28.64 8.60 -31.00
CA ALA A 700 -29.30 8.04 -29.82
C ALA A 700 -28.29 7.58 -28.76
N THR A 701 -27.18 6.96 -29.17
CA THR A 701 -26.08 6.56 -28.29
C THR A 701 -25.33 7.78 -27.73
N GLN A 702 -25.17 8.85 -28.51
CA GLN A 702 -24.53 10.09 -28.06
C GLN A 702 -25.24 10.72 -26.85
N LEU A 703 -26.57 10.64 -26.79
CA LEU A 703 -27.34 11.12 -25.64
C LEU A 703 -27.00 10.37 -24.34
N ILE A 704 -26.67 9.08 -24.44
CA ILE A 704 -26.22 8.28 -23.28
C ILE A 704 -24.84 8.75 -22.84
N TYR A 705 -23.92 9.01 -23.78
CA TYR A 705 -22.59 9.54 -23.47
C TYR A 705 -22.66 10.91 -22.79
N ASP A 706 -23.59 11.78 -23.23
CA ASP A 706 -23.83 13.09 -22.64
C ASP A 706 -24.35 12.98 -21.20
N ALA A 707 -25.27 12.04 -20.96
CA ALA A 707 -25.80 11.77 -19.62
C ALA A 707 -24.71 11.27 -18.67
N GLU A 708 -23.80 10.42 -19.15
CA GLU A 708 -22.67 9.90 -18.38
C GLU A 708 -21.48 10.89 -18.30
N ARG A 709 -21.52 11.98 -19.10
CA ARG A 709 -20.50 13.03 -19.21
C ARG A 709 -19.13 12.49 -19.63
N VAL A 710 -19.11 11.62 -20.64
CA VAL A 710 -17.89 11.00 -21.18
C VAL A 710 -17.66 11.36 -22.64
N ASN A 711 -16.39 11.49 -23.03
CA ASN A 711 -15.99 11.72 -24.43
C ASN A 711 -15.85 10.40 -25.22
N ALA A 712 -15.53 9.31 -24.54
CA ALA A 712 -15.39 7.99 -25.13
C ALA A 712 -15.72 6.86 -24.14
N VAL A 713 -15.98 5.67 -24.65
CA VAL A 713 -16.35 4.48 -23.88
C VAL A 713 -15.47 3.29 -24.26
N GLN A 714 -15.09 2.47 -23.28
CA GLN A 714 -14.47 1.16 -23.48
C GLN A 714 -15.18 0.09 -22.65
N LEU A 715 -15.22 -1.15 -23.15
CA LEU A 715 -16.05 -2.24 -22.62
C LEU A 715 -15.29 -3.57 -22.64
N PHE A 716 -15.65 -4.49 -21.73
CA PHE A 716 -15.14 -5.87 -21.78
C PHE A 716 -15.93 -6.70 -22.78
N THR A 717 -15.24 -7.49 -23.60
CA THR A 717 -15.88 -8.37 -24.58
C THR A 717 -15.03 -9.62 -24.90
N ASN A 718 -15.69 -10.72 -25.30
CA ASN A 718 -15.05 -11.88 -25.90
C ASN A 718 -14.64 -11.56 -27.36
N ALA A 719 -13.49 -10.90 -27.54
CA ALA A 719 -13.14 -10.25 -28.80
C ALA A 719 -12.55 -11.17 -29.88
N ILE A 720 -11.70 -12.13 -29.50
CA ILE A 720 -10.82 -12.84 -30.43
C ILE A 720 -10.46 -14.26 -29.97
N ASP A 721 -9.89 -15.05 -30.89
CA ASP A 721 -9.17 -16.29 -30.61
C ASP A 721 -7.66 -16.08 -30.72
N THR A 722 -6.88 -16.85 -29.96
CA THR A 722 -5.40 -16.74 -29.92
C THR A 722 -4.71 -18.10 -29.91
N GLU A 723 -3.52 -18.16 -30.50
CA GLU A 723 -2.61 -19.29 -30.43
C GLU A 723 -1.25 -18.85 -29.87
N THR A 724 -0.74 -19.61 -28.91
CA THR A 724 0.56 -19.43 -28.28
C THR A 724 1.37 -20.71 -28.45
N ARG A 725 2.59 -20.59 -28.98
CA ARG A 725 3.51 -21.72 -29.18
C ARG A 725 4.91 -21.36 -28.76
N GLY A 726 5.67 -22.35 -28.29
CA GLY A 726 7.03 -22.07 -27.87
C GLY A 726 7.83 -23.28 -27.41
N LEU A 727 9.02 -22.98 -26.91
CA LEU A 727 10.01 -23.93 -26.44
C LEU A 727 10.62 -23.43 -25.12
N ASP A 728 10.60 -24.28 -24.11
CA ASP A 728 11.28 -24.09 -22.84
C ASP A 728 12.52 -25.00 -22.78
N ILE A 729 13.70 -24.45 -22.47
CA ILE A 729 14.93 -25.24 -22.28
C ILE A 729 15.56 -24.88 -20.93
N VAL A 730 15.98 -25.88 -20.16
CA VAL A 730 16.72 -25.71 -18.90
C VAL A 730 17.93 -26.64 -18.89
N LEU A 731 19.11 -26.07 -18.67
CA LEU A 731 20.36 -26.79 -18.45
C LEU A 731 20.89 -26.43 -17.06
N ALA A 732 20.92 -27.42 -16.16
CA ALA A 732 21.42 -27.28 -14.80
C ALA A 732 22.71 -28.09 -14.62
N HIS A 733 23.74 -27.46 -14.06
CA HIS A 733 25.04 -28.05 -13.74
C HIS A 733 25.31 -27.90 -12.24
N ASN A 734 25.36 -29.03 -11.53
CA ASN A 734 25.56 -29.04 -10.08
C ASN A 734 26.79 -29.88 -9.74
N ALA A 735 27.93 -29.22 -9.54
CA ALA A 735 29.20 -29.88 -9.31
C ALA A 735 29.83 -29.49 -7.98
N LYS A 736 30.25 -30.50 -7.22
CA LYS A 736 31.06 -30.34 -6.00
C LYS A 736 32.47 -30.87 -6.23
N PHE A 737 33.47 -30.06 -5.89
CA PHE A 737 34.90 -30.35 -5.96
C PHE A 737 35.55 -29.91 -4.64
N SER A 738 35.91 -30.85 -3.77
CA SER A 738 36.50 -30.54 -2.45
C SER A 738 35.65 -29.52 -1.65
N ASN A 739 36.18 -28.33 -1.37
CA ASN A 739 35.58 -27.20 -0.67
C ASN A 739 34.82 -26.21 -1.58
N ILE A 740 34.71 -26.52 -2.87
CA ILE A 740 34.02 -25.70 -3.88
C ILE A 740 32.73 -26.41 -4.32
N LYS A 741 31.62 -25.67 -4.34
CA LYS A 741 30.36 -26.08 -4.99
C LYS A 741 30.04 -25.08 -6.11
N LEU A 742 29.78 -25.59 -7.30
CA LEU A 742 29.33 -24.86 -8.47
C LEU A 742 27.88 -25.24 -8.77
N ASP A 743 27.00 -24.25 -8.78
CA ASP A 743 25.63 -24.38 -9.25
C ASP A 743 25.45 -23.40 -10.43
N ASN A 744 25.42 -23.93 -11.65
CA ASN A 744 25.21 -23.13 -12.87
C ASN A 744 23.87 -23.52 -13.48
N ASN A 745 23.05 -22.53 -13.82
CA ASN A 745 21.75 -22.76 -14.42
C ASN A 745 21.60 -21.84 -15.62
N PHE A 746 21.41 -22.45 -16.79
CA PHE A 746 20.98 -21.77 -17.99
C PHE A 746 19.53 -22.15 -18.27
N ALA A 747 18.68 -21.18 -18.52
CA ALA A 747 17.31 -21.41 -18.94
C ALA A 747 16.92 -20.41 -20.01
N VAL A 748 16.11 -20.84 -20.99
CA VAL A 748 15.58 -19.99 -22.06
C VAL A 748 14.14 -20.36 -22.37
N ASN A 749 13.32 -19.34 -22.60
CA ASN A 749 11.96 -19.46 -23.13
C ASN A 749 11.92 -18.76 -24.49
N LEU A 750 11.43 -19.49 -25.49
CA LEU A 750 11.07 -18.98 -26.81
C LEU A 750 9.55 -19.08 -26.91
N ASN A 751 8.89 -17.99 -27.26
CA ASN A 751 7.43 -17.90 -27.27
C ASN A 751 6.92 -17.00 -28.40
N GLN A 752 5.77 -17.35 -28.96
CA GLN A 752 5.04 -16.50 -29.90
C GLN A 752 3.54 -16.68 -29.68
N THR A 753 2.85 -15.58 -29.40
CA THR A 753 1.39 -15.48 -29.38
C THR A 753 0.91 -14.74 -30.62
N ARG A 754 -0.19 -15.19 -31.22
CA ARG A 754 -0.86 -14.52 -32.33
C ARG A 754 -2.38 -14.63 -32.22
N LYS A 755 -3.09 -13.62 -32.69
CA LYS A 755 -4.52 -13.67 -32.97
C LYS A 755 -4.78 -14.57 -34.17
N VAL A 756 -5.83 -15.38 -34.09
CA VAL A 756 -6.29 -16.25 -35.18
C VAL A 756 -7.80 -16.08 -35.40
N GLY A 757 -8.28 -16.48 -36.57
CA GLY A 757 -9.71 -16.36 -36.91
C GLY A 757 -10.16 -14.91 -37.17
N ALA A 758 -11.47 -14.67 -37.17
CA ALA A 758 -12.08 -13.35 -37.31
C ALA A 758 -12.14 -12.62 -35.95
N ILE A 759 -12.44 -11.31 -35.96
CA ILE A 759 -12.81 -10.60 -34.72
C ILE A 759 -14.29 -10.91 -34.44
N HIS A 760 -14.64 -11.14 -33.17
CA HIS A 760 -15.99 -11.50 -32.75
C HIS A 760 -16.82 -10.25 -32.44
N SER A 761 -16.82 -9.28 -33.36
CA SER A 761 -17.64 -8.07 -33.28
C SER A 761 -19.11 -8.39 -33.61
N SER A 762 -20.05 -7.63 -33.05
CA SER A 762 -21.50 -7.85 -33.20
C SER A 762 -22.20 -6.63 -33.78
N GLY A 763 -23.22 -6.90 -34.60
CA GLY A 763 -24.19 -5.90 -35.05
C GLY A 763 -23.55 -4.65 -35.64
N LEU A 764 -23.88 -3.47 -35.11
CA LEU A 764 -23.36 -2.18 -35.60
C LEU A 764 -21.82 -2.05 -35.53
N LEU A 765 -21.15 -2.87 -34.71
CA LEU A 765 -19.69 -2.83 -34.53
C LEU A 765 -18.92 -3.62 -35.61
N GLN A 766 -19.62 -4.33 -36.52
CA GLN A 766 -19.02 -5.07 -37.63
C GLN A 766 -18.54 -4.18 -38.80
N SER A 767 -18.72 -2.86 -38.71
CA SER A 767 -18.13 -1.94 -39.68
C SER A 767 -16.62 -1.84 -39.51
N SER A 768 -15.86 -1.73 -40.60
CA SER A 768 -14.39 -1.74 -40.57
C SER A 768 -13.79 -0.67 -39.65
N ASN A 769 -14.46 0.48 -39.48
CA ASN A 769 -14.01 1.54 -38.58
C ASN A 769 -14.19 1.19 -37.10
N LEU A 770 -15.33 0.58 -36.73
CA LEU A 770 -15.64 0.25 -35.33
C LEU A 770 -15.03 -1.08 -34.89
N GLU A 771 -14.86 -2.02 -35.82
CA GLU A 771 -14.20 -3.30 -35.53
C GLU A 771 -12.72 -3.10 -35.15
N ASN A 772 -12.04 -2.14 -35.77
CA ASN A 772 -10.69 -1.70 -35.39
C ASN A 772 -10.65 -1.01 -34.03
N VAL A 773 -11.77 -0.51 -33.49
CA VAL A 773 -11.84 -0.01 -32.12
C VAL A 773 -12.15 -1.16 -31.15
N TYR A 774 -12.99 -2.11 -31.57
CA TYR A 774 -13.35 -3.30 -30.80
C TYR A 774 -12.12 -4.15 -30.46
N PHE A 775 -11.25 -4.40 -31.44
CA PHE A 775 -9.91 -4.95 -31.24
C PHE A 775 -8.88 -4.05 -31.92
N SER A 776 -8.33 -3.12 -31.14
CA SER A 776 -7.38 -2.13 -31.64
C SER A 776 -5.99 -2.68 -31.88
N GLU A 777 -5.25 -2.03 -32.77
CA GLU A 777 -3.85 -2.37 -33.04
C GLU A 777 -2.99 -2.32 -31.77
N ALA A 778 -3.20 -1.32 -30.90
CA ALA A 778 -2.57 -1.29 -29.58
C ALA A 778 -2.88 -2.55 -28.75
N SER A 779 -4.12 -3.06 -28.79
CA SER A 779 -4.50 -4.29 -28.09
C SER A 779 -3.83 -5.53 -28.69
N ARG A 780 -3.63 -5.58 -30.01
CA ARG A 780 -2.83 -6.61 -30.69
C ARG A 780 -1.38 -6.57 -30.22
N VAL A 781 -0.75 -5.39 -30.19
CA VAL A 781 0.62 -5.22 -29.72
C VAL A 781 0.79 -5.67 -28.26
N TYR A 782 -0.10 -5.24 -27.35
CA TYR A 782 -0.05 -5.68 -25.93
C TYR A 782 -0.11 -7.19 -25.76
N LEU A 783 -0.80 -7.88 -26.67
CA LEU A 783 -1.04 -9.31 -26.64
C LEU A 783 0.09 -10.13 -27.30
N GLU A 784 0.65 -9.64 -28.42
CA GLU A 784 1.55 -10.42 -29.29
C GLU A 784 3.03 -10.00 -29.22
N GLU A 785 3.31 -8.75 -28.82
CA GLU A 785 4.61 -8.11 -29.03
C GLU A 785 5.14 -7.27 -27.86
N ALA A 786 4.30 -6.87 -26.90
CA ALA A 786 4.71 -6.06 -25.76
C ALA A 786 5.44 -6.86 -24.64
N VAL A 787 5.53 -8.18 -24.81
CA VAL A 787 6.22 -9.09 -23.88
C VAL A 787 7.33 -9.82 -24.66
N PRO A 788 8.54 -9.99 -24.10
CA PRO A 788 9.64 -10.60 -24.82
C PRO A 788 9.30 -12.00 -25.34
N ARG A 789 9.46 -12.19 -26.66
CA ARG A 789 9.35 -13.52 -27.31
C ARG A 789 10.51 -14.44 -26.98
N VAL A 790 11.64 -13.87 -26.57
CA VAL A 790 12.83 -14.59 -26.14
C VAL A 790 13.27 -14.02 -24.82
N LYS A 791 13.43 -14.89 -23.83
CA LYS A 791 14.02 -14.54 -22.54
C LYS A 791 14.95 -15.65 -22.11
N ALA A 792 16.13 -15.29 -21.63
CA ALA A 792 17.10 -16.28 -21.14
C ALA A 792 17.75 -15.80 -19.85
N SER A 793 18.15 -16.73 -18.99
CA SER A 793 18.85 -16.46 -17.74
C SER A 793 19.98 -17.44 -17.58
N LEU A 794 21.20 -16.92 -17.37
CA LEU A 794 22.39 -17.68 -17.03
C LEU A 794 22.87 -17.24 -15.65
N SER A 795 22.69 -18.09 -14.65
CA SER A 795 23.20 -17.87 -13.29
C SER A 795 24.35 -18.81 -12.97
N ASN A 796 25.39 -18.28 -12.35
CA ASN A 796 26.54 -19.02 -11.86
C ASN A 796 26.70 -18.71 -10.37
N GLN A 797 26.66 -19.75 -9.55
CA GLN A 797 26.89 -19.66 -8.11
C GLN A 797 28.11 -20.49 -7.76
N LEU A 798 29.13 -19.83 -7.20
CA LEU A 798 30.33 -20.44 -6.66
C LEU A 798 30.28 -20.32 -5.14
N THR A 799 30.15 -21.45 -4.45
CA THR A 799 30.30 -21.52 -2.99
C THR A 799 31.70 -22.01 -2.67
N TRP A 800 32.48 -21.21 -1.94
CA TRP A 800 33.83 -21.54 -1.50
C TRP A 800 33.96 -21.33 0.00
N GLY A 801 33.95 -22.43 0.76
CA GLY A 801 33.91 -22.38 2.22
C GLY A 801 32.69 -21.61 2.74
N ASN A 802 32.93 -20.47 3.38
CA ASN A 802 31.89 -19.58 3.92
C ASN A 802 31.50 -18.44 2.97
N ALA A 803 32.13 -18.34 1.80
CA ALA A 803 31.84 -17.32 0.79
C ALA A 803 30.95 -17.89 -0.32
N ILE A 804 30.01 -17.09 -0.81
CA ILE A 804 29.20 -17.38 -1.99
C ILE A 804 29.33 -16.22 -2.95
N PHE A 805 29.85 -16.49 -4.15
CA PHE A 805 29.86 -15.57 -5.26
C PHE A 805 28.71 -15.91 -6.22
N TYR A 806 27.91 -14.92 -6.59
CA TYR A 806 26.78 -15.07 -7.49
C TYR A 806 26.90 -14.09 -8.65
N LEU A 807 26.76 -14.60 -9.86
CA LEU A 807 26.71 -13.84 -11.10
C LEU A 807 25.52 -14.30 -11.93
N ARG A 808 24.66 -13.39 -12.37
CA ARG A 808 23.55 -13.68 -13.28
C ARG A 808 23.57 -12.73 -14.47
N ASN A 809 23.32 -13.28 -15.65
CA ASN A 809 22.97 -12.52 -16.85
C ASN A 809 21.56 -12.90 -17.29
N THR A 810 20.68 -11.92 -17.41
CA THR A 810 19.32 -12.11 -17.91
C THR A 810 19.17 -11.37 -19.23
N TYR A 811 18.96 -12.11 -20.32
CA TYR A 811 18.65 -11.57 -21.63
C TYR A 811 17.15 -11.35 -21.75
N PHE A 812 16.78 -10.13 -22.12
CA PHE A 812 15.43 -9.72 -22.48
C PHE A 812 15.39 -9.39 -23.96
N GLY A 813 14.68 -10.20 -24.74
CA GLY A 813 14.48 -9.96 -26.18
C GLY A 813 13.64 -8.71 -26.44
N LYS A 814 13.74 -8.20 -27.67
CA LYS A 814 13.03 -6.99 -28.12
C LYS A 814 11.51 -7.10 -28.00
N VAL A 815 10.85 -5.95 -27.85
CA VAL A 815 9.38 -5.79 -27.77
C VAL A 815 8.94 -4.57 -28.56
N THR A 816 7.65 -4.46 -28.86
CA THR A 816 7.07 -3.36 -29.65
C THR A 816 6.22 -2.46 -28.77
N SER A 817 6.39 -1.12 -28.88
CA SER A 817 5.53 -0.16 -28.20
C SER A 817 4.12 -0.17 -28.81
N ALA A 818 3.09 -0.01 -27.99
CA ALA A 818 1.69 -0.01 -28.46
C ALA A 818 1.28 1.32 -29.11
N ASP A 819 2.08 2.38 -28.97
CA ASP A 819 1.80 3.68 -29.58
C ASP A 819 2.02 3.63 -31.10
N ILE A 820 1.08 4.18 -31.86
CA ILE A 820 1.19 4.34 -33.33
C ILE A 820 1.81 5.71 -33.60
N ILE A 821 3.03 5.74 -34.10
CA ILE A 821 3.83 6.95 -34.30
C ILE A 821 4.71 6.83 -35.53
N ASP A 822 5.16 7.97 -36.06
CA ASP A 822 6.20 8.02 -37.10
C ASP A 822 7.53 7.57 -36.47
N ALA A 823 7.77 6.27 -36.54
CA ALA A 823 8.92 5.62 -35.94
C ALA A 823 10.15 5.68 -36.87
N ASN A 824 9.91 5.89 -38.17
CA ASN A 824 10.95 5.90 -39.20
C ASN A 824 11.46 7.33 -39.53
N GLY A 825 10.69 8.36 -39.19
CA GLY A 825 11.03 9.77 -39.35
C GLY A 825 10.77 10.35 -40.75
N ASP A 826 9.93 9.72 -41.56
CA ASP A 826 9.57 10.18 -42.92
C ASP A 826 8.42 11.21 -42.95
N GLY A 827 7.83 11.51 -41.78
CA GLY A 827 6.71 12.42 -41.64
C GLY A 827 5.33 11.80 -41.93
N VAL A 828 5.25 10.49 -42.16
CA VAL A 828 4.02 9.75 -42.49
C VAL A 828 3.77 8.66 -41.47
N ILE A 829 2.71 8.79 -40.66
CA ILE A 829 2.34 7.76 -39.68
C ILE A 829 1.55 6.65 -40.36
N SER A 830 2.15 5.46 -40.52
CA SER A 830 1.39 4.29 -40.99
C SER A 830 0.56 3.64 -39.87
N PRO A 831 -0.58 3.00 -40.16
CA PRO A 831 -1.49 2.46 -39.12
C PRO A 831 -0.87 1.42 -38.17
N ASN A 832 0.20 0.74 -38.60
CA ASN A 832 0.91 -0.29 -37.84
C ASN A 832 2.37 0.11 -37.58
N GLU A 833 2.65 1.41 -37.60
CA GLU A 833 3.99 1.93 -37.36
C GLU A 833 4.22 2.13 -35.87
N HIS A 834 5.19 1.40 -35.34
CA HIS A 834 5.46 1.33 -33.91
C HIS A 834 6.95 1.46 -33.64
N GLN A 835 7.29 2.04 -32.50
CA GLN A 835 8.66 2.03 -32.01
C GLN A 835 9.05 0.64 -31.49
N GLU A 836 10.19 0.12 -31.96
CA GLU A 836 10.82 -1.08 -31.40
C GLU A 836 11.66 -0.74 -30.16
N ILE A 837 11.41 -1.47 -29.06
CA ILE A 837 12.23 -1.44 -27.85
C ILE A 837 13.23 -2.59 -27.95
N THR A 838 14.49 -2.23 -28.18
CA THR A 838 15.60 -3.15 -28.46
C THR A 838 15.89 -4.11 -27.29
N ASP A 839 16.53 -5.23 -27.59
CA ASP A 839 16.94 -6.22 -26.60
C ASP A 839 18.06 -5.73 -25.67
N LYS A 840 18.13 -6.35 -24.47
CA LYS A 840 19.08 -6.00 -23.41
C LYS A 840 19.54 -7.21 -22.61
N ILE A 841 20.73 -7.10 -22.03
CA ILE A 841 21.25 -8.04 -21.03
C ILE A 841 21.42 -7.28 -19.71
N ILE A 842 20.80 -7.79 -18.65
CA ILE A 842 20.96 -7.27 -17.29
C ILE A 842 21.89 -8.20 -16.53
N THR A 843 22.96 -7.63 -15.97
CA THR A 843 23.98 -8.35 -15.19
C THR A 843 23.84 -8.03 -13.72
N ASP A 844 23.72 -9.07 -12.90
CA ASP A 844 23.62 -8.97 -11.45
C ASP A 844 24.79 -9.69 -10.79
N VAL A 845 25.35 -9.09 -9.74
CA VAL A 845 26.47 -9.64 -8.97
C VAL A 845 26.20 -9.52 -7.49
N SER A 846 26.46 -10.57 -6.72
CA SER A 846 26.50 -10.47 -5.27
C SER A 846 27.59 -11.36 -4.65
N LEU A 847 28.07 -10.90 -3.50
CA LEU A 847 29.01 -11.62 -2.65
C LEU A 847 28.38 -11.76 -1.26
N ALA A 848 28.19 -13.00 -0.83
CA ALA A 848 27.77 -13.32 0.52
C ALA A 848 28.93 -13.96 1.30
N TYR A 849 29.10 -13.56 2.56
CA TYR A 849 30.08 -14.14 3.46
C TYR A 849 29.45 -14.46 4.82
N GLN A 850 29.62 -15.71 5.24
CA GLN A 850 29.11 -16.21 6.51
C GLN A 850 30.20 -16.10 7.59
N PHE A 851 30.15 -15.06 8.42
CA PHE A 851 31.15 -14.81 9.48
C PHE A 851 31.10 -15.85 10.60
N THR A 852 29.89 -16.23 11.01
CA THR A 852 29.62 -17.25 12.02
C THR A 852 28.46 -18.11 11.55
N LYS A 853 28.13 -19.22 12.23
CA LYS A 853 26.91 -19.99 11.89
C LYS A 853 25.61 -19.18 12.01
N ASN A 854 25.66 -18.03 12.69
CA ASN A 854 24.50 -17.23 13.05
C ASN A 854 24.45 -15.88 12.34
N ILE A 855 25.54 -15.38 11.76
CA ILE A 855 25.62 -14.04 11.17
C ILE A 855 26.33 -14.10 9.82
N GLY A 856 25.69 -13.55 8.79
CA GLY A 856 26.26 -13.40 7.44
C GLY A 856 25.92 -12.05 6.83
N LEU A 857 26.77 -11.57 5.94
CA LEU A 857 26.58 -10.33 5.18
C LEU A 857 26.58 -10.64 3.68
N THR A 858 25.60 -10.10 2.97
CA THR A 858 25.59 -10.06 1.51
C THR A 858 25.73 -8.62 1.06
N VAL A 859 26.57 -8.36 0.06
CA VAL A 859 26.60 -7.10 -0.69
C VAL A 859 26.45 -7.42 -2.17
N GLY A 860 25.77 -6.56 -2.92
CA GLY A 860 25.58 -6.81 -4.34
C GLY A 860 25.04 -5.63 -5.11
N VAL A 861 24.96 -5.84 -6.42
CA VAL A 861 24.46 -4.89 -7.40
C VAL A 861 23.54 -5.63 -8.36
N ASN A 862 22.31 -5.13 -8.49
CA ASN A 862 21.40 -5.47 -9.58
C ASN A 862 21.61 -4.45 -10.70
N ASN A 863 21.65 -4.92 -11.95
CA ASN A 863 21.91 -4.08 -13.12
C ASN A 863 23.24 -3.33 -13.00
N LEU A 864 24.33 -4.08 -12.88
CA LEU A 864 25.70 -3.57 -12.68
C LEU A 864 26.10 -2.50 -13.70
N PHE A 865 25.64 -2.60 -14.94
CA PHE A 865 25.99 -1.69 -16.02
C PHE A 865 25.05 -0.48 -16.19
N ASP A 866 24.08 -0.30 -15.28
CA ASP A 866 23.10 0.80 -15.33
C ASP A 866 22.35 0.86 -16.68
N ILE A 867 21.83 -0.29 -17.11
CA ILE A 867 21.13 -0.46 -18.39
C ILE A 867 19.67 -0.05 -18.26
N TYR A 868 19.16 0.64 -19.28
CA TYR A 868 17.77 1.09 -19.39
C TYR A 868 17.09 0.52 -20.65
N PRO A 869 15.75 0.52 -20.69
CA PRO A 869 15.01 0.30 -21.93
C PRO A 869 15.39 1.32 -23.02
N THR A 870 15.03 1.05 -24.28
CA THR A 870 15.14 2.06 -25.35
C THR A 870 14.34 3.30 -24.97
N LYS A 871 14.90 4.49 -25.20
CA LYS A 871 14.23 5.77 -24.93
C LYS A 871 13.06 5.98 -25.88
N ASN A 872 11.99 6.60 -25.42
CA ASN A 872 10.87 7.01 -26.26
C ASN A 872 11.30 7.99 -27.33
N LEU A 873 10.65 7.92 -28.50
CA LEU A 873 10.68 9.00 -29.48
C LEU A 873 9.97 10.25 -28.92
N PRO A 874 10.32 11.48 -29.38
CA PRO A 874 9.72 12.72 -28.88
C PRO A 874 8.18 12.74 -28.91
N ALA A 875 7.57 12.13 -29.93
CA ALA A 875 6.11 12.02 -30.05
C ALA A 875 5.46 11.26 -28.88
N SER A 876 6.21 10.43 -28.16
CA SER A 876 5.75 9.61 -27.03
C SER A 876 6.36 10.04 -25.69
N SER A 877 7.05 11.20 -25.66
CA SER A 877 7.76 11.66 -24.45
C SER A 877 6.92 12.57 -23.55
N ASN A 878 5.76 13.08 -24.00
CA ASN A 878 4.94 14.05 -23.27
C ASN A 878 5.77 15.26 -22.78
N ASN A 879 6.21 16.12 -23.71
CA ASN A 879 7.11 17.26 -23.43
C ASN A 879 8.40 16.81 -22.71
N ASP A 880 8.98 15.71 -23.18
CA ASP A 880 10.23 15.12 -22.70
C ASP A 880 10.20 14.59 -21.26
N GLN A 881 9.01 14.41 -20.68
CA GLN A 881 8.83 13.85 -19.34
C GLN A 881 9.02 12.33 -19.30
N PHE A 882 8.42 11.57 -20.22
CA PHE A 882 8.61 10.12 -20.31
C PHE A 882 9.82 9.78 -21.19
N ILE A 883 11.02 9.74 -20.60
CA ILE A 883 12.24 9.32 -21.30
C ILE A 883 12.14 7.88 -21.79
N TYR A 884 11.47 7.01 -21.01
CA TYR A 884 11.25 5.60 -21.32
C TYR A 884 9.75 5.31 -21.37
N SER A 885 9.36 4.27 -22.11
CA SER A 885 7.95 3.91 -22.23
C SER A 885 7.37 3.46 -20.90
N ARG A 886 6.29 4.13 -20.49
CA ARG A 886 5.45 3.73 -19.35
C ARG A 886 4.54 2.54 -19.67
N SER A 887 4.33 2.27 -20.97
CA SER A 887 3.34 1.33 -21.48
C SER A 887 3.96 -0.02 -21.83
N THR A 888 5.18 -0.03 -22.37
CA THR A 888 5.88 -1.24 -22.78
C THR A 888 7.32 -1.22 -22.31
N SER A 889 7.70 -2.17 -21.46
CA SER A 889 9.10 -2.39 -21.09
C SER A 889 9.37 -3.86 -20.81
N GLN A 890 10.59 -4.33 -21.08
CA GLN A 890 10.98 -5.72 -20.83
C GLN A 890 11.39 -5.96 -19.36
N PHE A 891 11.84 -4.91 -18.67
CA PHE A 891 12.28 -4.89 -17.26
C PHE A 891 12.08 -3.49 -16.65
N GLY A 892 12.37 -3.29 -15.37
CA GLY A 892 12.19 -1.99 -14.71
C GLY A 892 13.15 -0.89 -15.20
N GLN A 893 12.73 0.38 -15.13
CA GLN A 893 13.49 1.54 -15.64
C GLN A 893 14.31 2.30 -14.57
N ASN A 894 14.59 1.69 -13.42
CA ASN A 894 15.28 2.35 -12.30
C ASN A 894 16.82 2.31 -12.37
N GLY A 895 17.39 1.57 -13.32
CA GLY A 895 18.84 1.47 -13.45
C GLY A 895 19.52 0.59 -12.39
N ARG A 896 20.77 0.94 -12.06
CA ARG A 896 21.66 0.20 -11.17
C ARG A 896 21.21 0.31 -9.71
N TYR A 897 20.88 -0.82 -9.10
CA TYR A 897 20.48 -0.91 -7.70
C TYR A 897 21.58 -1.57 -6.85
N VAL A 898 22.16 -0.82 -5.93
CA VAL A 898 23.20 -1.31 -5.01
C VAL A 898 22.57 -1.67 -3.66
N PHE A 899 23.01 -2.76 -3.03
CA PHE A 899 22.43 -3.20 -1.77
C PHE A 899 23.42 -3.90 -0.84
N SER A 900 23.07 -3.90 0.43
CA SER A 900 23.69 -4.68 1.49
C SER A 900 22.61 -5.36 2.32
N ARG A 901 22.93 -6.53 2.87
CA ARG A 901 21.97 -7.37 3.59
C ARG A 901 22.66 -8.14 4.70
N LEU A 902 22.22 -7.91 5.93
CA LEU A 902 22.66 -8.65 7.10
C LEU A 902 21.66 -9.76 7.39
N ASN A 903 22.14 -11.01 7.45
CA ASN A 903 21.34 -12.18 7.77
C ASN A 903 21.72 -12.69 9.17
N PHE A 904 20.72 -13.07 9.97
CA PHE A 904 20.94 -13.68 11.26
C PHE A 904 20.07 -14.93 11.48
N ASN A 905 20.61 -15.93 12.16
CA ASN A 905 19.94 -17.20 12.42
C ASN A 905 20.33 -17.71 13.80
N PHE A 906 19.43 -17.62 14.77
CA PHE A 906 19.65 -18.03 16.16
C PHE A 906 18.87 -19.31 16.48
N LEU A 907 19.50 -20.24 17.19
CA LEU A 907 18.83 -21.43 17.71
C LEU A 907 17.95 -21.04 18.92
N SER A 908 16.77 -21.63 19.03
CA SER A 908 15.83 -21.34 20.14
C SER A 908 16.39 -21.65 21.53
N ASN A 909 17.40 -22.51 21.64
CA ASN A 909 18.06 -22.82 22.91
C ASN A 909 18.77 -21.61 23.55
N PHE A 910 18.99 -20.53 22.79
CA PHE A 910 19.54 -19.27 23.32
C PHE A 910 18.61 -18.62 24.37
N PHE A 911 17.31 -18.94 24.37
CA PHE A 911 16.34 -18.46 25.36
C PHE A 911 16.05 -19.47 26.48
N ASN A 912 16.48 -20.73 26.35
CA ASN A 912 16.26 -21.79 27.34
C ASN A 912 17.51 -22.11 28.19
N SER A 913 18.69 -21.56 27.88
CA SER A 913 19.95 -21.86 28.58
C SER A 913 20.26 -20.90 29.74
N GLN A 914 19.28 -20.47 30.53
CA GLN A 914 19.53 -19.75 31.79
C GLN A 914 19.66 -20.66 33.03
N SER A 915 19.60 -21.99 32.88
CA SER A 915 19.74 -22.89 34.04
C SER A 915 21.16 -23.40 34.31
N GLU A 916 22.14 -23.18 33.43
CA GLU A 916 23.51 -23.70 33.62
C GLU A 916 24.59 -22.75 33.06
N MET A 917 24.95 -21.71 33.82
CA MET A 917 26.28 -21.09 33.73
C MET A 917 26.79 -20.65 35.11
N ASN A 918 27.99 -21.14 35.41
CA ASN A 918 28.82 -20.88 36.59
C ASN A 918 29.11 -19.37 36.76
N PRO A 919 29.13 -18.79 37.98
CA PRO A 919 29.15 -17.35 38.19
C PRO A 919 30.58 -16.78 38.23
N ALA A 920 31.33 -16.92 37.14
CA ALA A 920 32.61 -16.24 36.99
C ALA A 920 32.81 -15.81 35.53
N PHE A 921 32.95 -14.50 35.32
CA PHE A 921 33.00 -13.74 34.06
C PHE A 921 31.64 -13.27 33.52
N PRO A 922 31.18 -12.08 33.97
CA PRO A 922 31.26 -10.91 33.09
C PRO A 922 31.39 -9.56 33.85
N GLY A 923 32.52 -9.30 34.52
CA GLY A 923 32.81 -7.97 35.09
C GLY A 923 33.57 -7.04 34.13
N SER A 924 34.44 -7.60 33.30
CA SER A 924 35.46 -6.87 32.55
C SER A 924 34.98 -6.32 31.20
N PHE A 925 33.96 -6.91 30.57
CA PHE A 925 33.41 -6.42 29.30
C PHE A 925 32.58 -5.14 29.48
N PHE A 926 31.78 -5.07 30.56
CA PHE A 926 30.98 -3.88 30.88
C PHE A 926 31.83 -2.69 31.35
N ILE A 927 32.96 -2.93 32.03
CA ILE A 927 33.88 -1.86 32.46
C ILE A 927 34.66 -1.29 31.26
N TRP A 928 35.00 -2.11 30.27
CA TRP A 928 35.63 -1.65 29.02
C TRP A 928 34.67 -0.79 28.18
N VAL A 929 33.40 -1.18 28.07
CA VAL A 929 32.35 -0.40 27.37
C VAL A 929 32.03 0.91 28.11
N LYS A 930 32.02 0.91 29.46
CA LYS A 930 31.82 2.13 30.26
C LYS A 930 32.95 3.14 30.12
N ARG A 931 34.21 2.69 30.01
CA ARG A 931 35.38 3.57 29.84
C ARG A 931 35.41 4.29 28.49
N GLN A 932 34.78 3.74 27.45
CA GLN A 932 34.66 4.39 26.14
C GLN A 932 33.57 5.48 26.09
N PHE A 933 32.71 5.59 27.11
CA PHE A 933 31.58 6.54 27.13
C PHE A 933 31.90 7.90 27.79
N VAL A 934 33.03 8.06 28.51
CA VAL A 934 33.34 9.29 29.28
C VAL A 934 34.20 10.29 28.50
N SER A 935 34.75 9.90 27.34
CA SER A 935 35.47 10.79 26.45
C SER A 935 34.76 10.77 25.10
N LEU A 936 34.12 11.88 24.70
CA LEU A 936 33.91 12.35 23.31
C LEU A 936 32.76 13.38 23.25
N ASN A 937 33.10 14.65 23.48
CA ASN A 937 32.28 15.81 23.12
C ASN A 937 32.78 16.42 21.80
N HIS A 938 31.83 16.84 20.96
CA HIS A 938 31.91 17.62 19.71
C HIS A 938 32.15 16.96 18.33
N LYS A 939 31.23 17.34 17.42
CA LYS A 939 31.24 17.45 15.94
C LYS A 939 31.66 16.22 15.10
N SER A 940 30.64 15.50 14.61
CA SER A 940 30.48 14.85 13.27
C SER A 940 29.59 13.61 13.38
N PHE A 941 28.47 13.59 12.65
CA PHE A 941 27.50 12.48 12.65
C PHE A 941 27.92 11.41 11.62
N THR A 942 28.29 10.21 12.07
CA THR A 942 28.69 9.09 11.18
C THR A 942 27.98 7.76 11.49
N MET A 943 27.80 6.97 10.42
CA MET A 943 27.04 5.71 10.23
C MET A 943 27.27 4.59 11.26
N LYS A 944 28.36 4.64 12.05
CA LYS A 944 28.58 3.72 13.19
C LYS A 944 27.57 3.89 14.32
N ARG A 945 26.98 5.09 14.49
CA ARG A 945 25.99 5.38 15.54
C ARG A 945 24.63 4.73 15.26
N ILE A 946 24.29 4.51 14.00
CA ILE A 946 23.02 3.88 13.58
C ILE A 946 23.12 2.36 13.69
N LEU A 947 24.28 1.77 13.33
CA LEU A 947 24.49 0.32 13.45
C LEU A 947 24.45 -0.17 14.90
N LEU A 948 24.99 0.61 15.84
CA LEU A 948 24.98 0.25 17.27
C LEU A 948 23.59 0.42 17.90
N PHE A 949 22.81 1.40 17.44
CA PHE A 949 21.42 1.63 17.88
C PHE A 949 20.46 0.55 17.30
N LEU A 950 20.72 0.07 16.07
CA LEU A 950 20.00 -1.06 15.46
C LEU A 950 20.36 -2.42 16.10
N LEU A 951 21.62 -2.61 16.50
CA LEU A 951 22.03 -3.83 17.22
C LEU A 951 21.49 -3.90 18.65
N LEU A 952 21.32 -2.76 19.33
CA LEU A 952 20.71 -2.69 20.67
C LEU A 952 19.17 -2.81 20.65
N THR A 953 18.52 -2.50 19.52
CA THR A 953 17.06 -2.68 19.38
C THR A 953 16.67 -4.13 19.05
N LEU A 954 17.56 -4.91 18.44
CA LEU A 954 17.36 -6.33 18.12
C LEU A 954 17.48 -7.30 19.32
N PHE A 955 17.88 -6.83 20.49
CA PHE A 955 17.90 -7.62 21.74
C PHE A 955 16.87 -7.16 22.79
N SER A 956 15.82 -6.45 22.35
CA SER A 956 14.67 -6.24 23.21
C SER A 956 13.90 -7.56 23.38
N THR A 957 13.92 -8.08 24.60
CA THR A 957 12.97 -9.08 25.11
C THR A 957 11.56 -8.77 24.62
N PRO A 958 10.66 -9.77 24.41
CA PRO A 958 9.29 -9.48 24.01
C PRO A 958 8.75 -8.38 24.92
N LEU A 959 8.37 -7.24 24.32
CA LEU A 959 7.63 -6.22 25.03
C LEU A 959 6.35 -6.91 25.49
N PHE A 960 6.35 -7.38 26.73
CA PHE A 960 5.12 -7.38 27.49
C PHE A 960 4.64 -5.94 27.40
N SER A 961 3.58 -5.74 26.61
CA SER A 961 2.84 -4.48 26.64
C SER A 961 2.58 -4.20 28.11
N GLN A 962 3.03 -3.04 28.59
CA GLN A 962 2.82 -2.64 29.98
C GLN A 962 1.33 -2.80 30.26
N GLU A 963 0.96 -3.77 31.09
CA GLU A 963 -0.46 -3.98 31.42
C GLU A 963 -0.96 -2.80 32.24
N TYR A 964 -2.22 -2.42 32.04
CA TYR A 964 -2.89 -1.40 32.83
C TYR A 964 -4.09 -2.00 33.55
N ARG A 965 -4.45 -1.39 34.67
CA ARG A 965 -5.74 -1.59 35.34
C ARG A 965 -6.50 -0.27 35.32
N THR A 966 -7.79 -0.35 35.04
CA THR A 966 -8.72 0.78 35.20
C THR A 966 -9.61 0.53 36.40
N GLU A 967 -9.70 1.51 37.30
CA GLU A 967 -10.73 1.56 38.34
C GLU A 967 -11.67 2.73 38.02
N ASN A 968 -12.97 2.48 38.01
CA ASN A 968 -13.96 3.46 37.55
C ASN A 968 -14.85 3.94 38.69
N ASN A 969 -15.38 5.16 38.54
CA ASN A 969 -16.38 5.78 39.41
C ASN A 969 -15.95 5.88 40.88
N ILE A 970 -14.69 6.24 41.14
CA ILE A 970 -14.19 6.47 42.48
C ILE A 970 -14.66 7.83 42.97
N HIS A 971 -15.40 7.86 44.08
CA HIS A 971 -15.84 9.11 44.70
C HIS A 971 -14.68 9.83 45.37
N TYR A 972 -14.49 11.10 45.04
CA TYR A 972 -13.45 11.93 45.66
C TYR A 972 -13.95 12.77 46.85
N TYR A 973 -15.27 12.80 47.09
CA TYR A 973 -15.85 13.22 48.36
C TYR A 973 -16.05 12.02 49.29
N ASP A 974 -16.11 12.27 50.60
CA ASP A 974 -16.41 11.20 51.56
C ASP A 974 -17.81 10.59 51.33
N GLU A 975 -18.05 9.40 51.88
CA GLU A 975 -19.33 8.69 51.71
C GLU A 975 -20.51 9.49 52.28
N LYS A 976 -20.29 10.29 53.32
CA LYS A 976 -21.34 11.09 53.96
C LYS A 976 -21.87 12.15 53.00
N ASN A 977 -20.97 12.89 52.36
CA ASN A 977 -21.32 13.92 51.38
C ASN A 977 -21.88 13.29 50.10
N SER A 978 -21.25 12.22 49.60
CA SER A 978 -21.67 11.55 48.36
C SER A 978 -23.08 10.95 48.48
N LYS A 979 -23.44 10.34 49.63
CA LYS A 979 -24.79 9.79 49.83
C LYS A 979 -25.85 10.86 50.11
N SER A 980 -25.46 12.06 50.53
CA SER A 980 -26.39 13.13 50.92
C SER A 980 -26.87 14.03 49.78
N ASP A 981 -26.17 14.05 48.64
CA ASP A 981 -26.51 14.84 47.46
C ASP A 981 -26.39 13.96 46.22
N ALA A 982 -27.52 13.67 45.58
CA ALA A 982 -27.59 12.79 44.42
C ALA A 982 -26.73 13.30 43.24
N TYR A 983 -26.56 14.61 43.10
CA TYR A 983 -25.77 15.18 42.02
C TYR A 983 -24.26 15.11 42.32
N ILE A 984 -23.85 15.26 43.58
CA ILE A 984 -22.48 14.93 44.01
C ILE A 984 -22.21 13.44 43.80
N ASN A 985 -23.15 12.56 44.16
CA ASN A 985 -23.01 11.12 43.96
C ASN A 985 -22.81 10.76 42.48
N GLU A 986 -23.57 11.40 41.59
CA GLU A 986 -23.51 11.16 40.15
C GLU A 986 -22.22 11.70 39.52
N ARG A 987 -21.87 12.95 39.82
CA ARG A 987 -20.86 13.70 39.06
C ARG A 987 -19.51 13.80 39.75
N CYS A 988 -19.42 13.69 41.07
CA CYS A 988 -18.16 13.88 41.79
C CYS A 988 -17.36 12.58 41.92
N VAL A 989 -17.04 12.01 40.75
CA VAL A 989 -16.31 10.74 40.61
C VAL A 989 -15.14 10.87 39.62
N LEU A 990 -14.14 10.01 39.76
CA LEU A 990 -13.00 9.91 38.85
C LEU A 990 -12.71 8.46 38.45
N ASP A 991 -12.05 8.29 37.31
CA ASP A 991 -11.50 7.02 36.83
C ASP A 991 -9.98 7.05 36.89
N ILE A 992 -9.37 5.92 37.24
CA ILE A 992 -7.92 5.77 37.38
C ILE A 992 -7.44 4.71 36.40
N TYR A 993 -6.58 5.11 35.47
CA TYR A 993 -5.88 4.22 34.56
C TYR A 993 -4.41 4.12 34.96
N ILE A 994 -3.99 2.99 35.54
CA ILE A 994 -2.65 2.82 36.15
C ILE A 994 -1.87 1.66 35.54
N PRO A 995 -0.53 1.78 35.40
CA PRO A 995 0.32 0.68 34.95
C PRO A 995 0.46 -0.39 36.06
N LYS A 996 0.22 -1.66 35.73
CA LYS A 996 0.42 -2.79 36.65
C LYS A 996 1.90 -3.08 36.87
N ASN A 997 2.28 -3.48 38.08
CA ASN A 997 3.66 -3.90 38.42
C ASN A 997 4.74 -2.83 38.20
N VAL A 998 4.36 -1.56 38.01
CA VAL A 998 5.28 -0.42 37.98
C VAL A 998 5.03 0.41 39.24
N LYS A 999 6.10 0.85 39.89
CA LYS A 999 6.04 1.80 41.00
C LYS A 999 6.81 3.07 40.63
N ASN A 1000 6.53 4.15 41.34
CA ASN A 1000 7.17 5.45 41.17
C ASN A 1000 6.91 6.10 39.80
N PHE A 1001 5.76 5.84 39.19
CA PHE A 1001 5.38 6.39 37.89
C PHE A 1001 4.82 7.83 37.99
N PRO A 1002 4.98 8.67 36.94
CA PRO A 1002 4.30 9.96 36.84
C PRO A 1002 2.78 9.81 36.73
N THR A 1003 2.03 10.82 37.18
CA THR A 1003 0.56 10.84 37.14
C THR A 1003 0.05 12.11 36.48
N VAL A 1004 -0.93 12.00 35.58
CA VAL A 1004 -1.64 13.13 34.96
C VAL A 1004 -3.09 13.16 35.46
N ILE A 1005 -3.48 14.26 36.07
CA ILE A 1005 -4.89 14.57 36.36
C ILE A 1005 -5.48 15.24 35.12
N TRP A 1006 -6.51 14.64 34.54
CA TRP A 1006 -7.15 15.10 33.30
C TRP A 1006 -8.59 15.55 33.57
N PHE A 1007 -8.86 16.83 33.28
CA PHE A 1007 -10.20 17.39 33.29
C PHE A 1007 -10.75 17.46 31.86
N HIS A 1008 -11.97 16.94 31.68
CA HIS A 1008 -12.65 16.96 30.38
C HIS A 1008 -13.13 18.38 30.00
N GLY A 1009 -13.25 18.63 28.70
CA GLY A 1009 -13.84 19.86 28.14
C GLY A 1009 -15.37 19.87 28.17
N GLY A 1010 -16.02 20.71 27.34
CA GLY A 1010 -17.49 20.82 27.32
C GLY A 1010 -18.05 22.06 28.02
N GLY A 1011 -17.21 23.07 28.21
CA GLY A 1011 -17.67 24.42 28.59
C GLY A 1011 -18.22 24.56 29.99
N LEU A 1012 -17.92 23.65 30.92
CA LEU A 1012 -18.53 23.60 32.26
C LEU A 1012 -20.05 23.37 32.27
N THR A 1013 -20.67 23.22 31.10
CA THR A 1013 -22.10 22.95 30.92
C THR A 1013 -22.38 21.53 30.42
N GLY A 1014 -21.35 20.83 29.95
CA GLY A 1014 -21.42 19.48 29.41
C GLY A 1014 -20.10 18.73 29.53
N GLY A 1015 -20.10 17.44 29.18
CA GLY A 1015 -18.93 16.56 29.19
C GLY A 1015 -18.95 15.51 30.29
N GLU A 1016 -18.08 14.52 30.15
CA GLU A 1016 -17.92 13.37 31.05
C GLU A 1016 -16.44 13.06 31.26
N LYS A 1017 -16.09 12.44 32.39
CA LYS A 1017 -14.73 11.94 32.62
C LYS A 1017 -14.27 11.00 31.51
N GLU A 1018 -13.01 11.15 31.13
CA GLU A 1018 -12.39 10.35 30.10
C GLU A 1018 -10.92 10.05 30.43
N ILE A 1019 -10.41 8.94 29.89
CA ILE A 1019 -8.98 8.64 29.84
C ILE A 1019 -8.53 8.89 28.40
N PRO A 1020 -7.82 9.99 28.11
CA PRO A 1020 -7.46 10.32 26.74
C PRO A 1020 -6.60 9.25 26.09
N GLU A 1021 -6.95 8.88 24.85
CA GLU A 1021 -6.24 7.82 24.12
C GLU A 1021 -4.76 8.13 23.92
N GLY A 1022 -4.41 9.41 23.73
CA GLY A 1022 -3.01 9.86 23.60
C GLY A 1022 -2.15 9.66 24.85
N LEU A 1023 -2.77 9.50 26.02
CA LEU A 1023 -2.09 9.28 27.31
C LEU A 1023 -2.08 7.80 27.74
N LYS A 1024 -2.86 6.93 27.09
CA LYS A 1024 -2.86 5.50 27.42
C LYS A 1024 -1.55 4.83 27.01
N ASN A 1025 -1.14 3.85 27.81
CA ASN A 1025 0.00 2.98 27.52
C ASN A 1025 1.36 3.72 27.46
N LYS A 1026 1.50 4.85 28.18
CA LYS A 1026 2.73 5.69 28.17
C LYS A 1026 3.64 5.54 29.39
N GLY A 1027 3.36 4.58 30.28
CA GLY A 1027 4.10 4.33 31.52
C GLY A 1027 3.71 5.29 32.65
N ILE A 1028 2.56 5.94 32.54
CA ILE A 1028 2.06 6.96 33.47
C ILE A 1028 0.67 6.55 33.96
N ALA A 1029 0.26 7.05 35.12
CA ALA A 1029 -1.14 7.01 35.51
C ALA A 1029 -1.92 8.18 34.91
N VAL A 1030 -3.16 7.93 34.53
CA VAL A 1030 -4.09 8.95 34.04
C VAL A 1030 -5.33 8.93 34.91
N ILE A 1031 -5.69 10.09 35.47
CA ILE A 1031 -6.86 10.25 36.32
C ILE A 1031 -7.88 11.08 35.55
N GLY A 1032 -8.93 10.43 35.03
CA GLY A 1032 -10.03 11.11 34.33
C GLY A 1032 -11.06 11.60 35.32
N VAL A 1033 -11.22 12.92 35.45
CA VAL A 1033 -12.05 13.52 36.50
C VAL A 1033 -13.37 14.03 35.95
N ASN A 1034 -14.46 13.70 36.64
CA ASN A 1034 -15.79 14.28 36.41
C ASN A 1034 -16.07 15.34 37.49
N TYR A 1035 -16.88 16.35 37.16
CA TYR A 1035 -17.27 17.43 38.05
C TYR A 1035 -18.70 17.87 37.76
N ARG A 1036 -19.35 18.57 38.70
CA ARG A 1036 -20.72 19.09 38.50
C ARG A 1036 -20.73 20.22 37.46
N LEU A 1037 -21.84 20.38 36.76
CA LEU A 1037 -21.95 21.28 35.60
C LEU A 1037 -22.99 22.38 35.82
N SER A 1038 -22.78 23.51 35.16
CA SER A 1038 -23.74 24.61 35.03
C SER A 1038 -24.86 24.25 34.06
N PRO A 1039 -26.13 24.65 34.29
CA PRO A 1039 -26.59 25.55 35.36
C PRO A 1039 -27.01 24.84 36.66
N LYS A 1040 -26.82 23.52 36.78
CA LYS A 1040 -27.18 22.79 38.02
C LYS A 1040 -26.35 23.26 39.21
N VAL A 1041 -25.11 23.68 38.98
CA VAL A 1041 -24.29 24.44 39.93
C VAL A 1041 -23.59 25.60 39.22
N ASN A 1042 -23.36 26.71 39.92
CA ASN A 1042 -22.63 27.87 39.41
C ASN A 1042 -21.21 27.94 40.02
N ALA A 1043 -20.38 28.84 39.50
CA ALA A 1043 -19.08 29.15 40.11
C ALA A 1043 -19.25 29.53 41.60
N PRO A 1044 -18.36 29.09 42.51
CA PRO A 1044 -17.13 28.33 42.28
C PRO A 1044 -17.30 26.80 42.29
N LYS A 1045 -18.52 26.23 42.31
CA LYS A 1045 -18.74 24.81 42.67
C LYS A 1045 -17.96 23.80 41.83
N TYR A 1046 -17.93 23.96 40.51
CA TYR A 1046 -17.11 23.09 39.63
C TYR A 1046 -15.60 23.29 39.80
N ILE A 1047 -15.15 24.46 40.26
CA ILE A 1047 -13.75 24.71 40.63
C ILE A 1047 -13.43 24.03 41.97
N GLU A 1048 -14.35 24.08 42.93
CA GLU A 1048 -14.24 23.37 44.20
C GLU A 1048 -14.21 21.85 44.00
N ASP A 1049 -15.01 21.32 43.08
CA ASP A 1049 -15.05 19.90 42.70
C ASP A 1049 -13.71 19.48 42.07
N ALA A 1050 -13.18 20.28 41.13
CA ALA A 1050 -11.87 20.03 40.53
C ALA A 1050 -10.75 20.01 41.58
N ALA A 1051 -10.78 20.95 42.53
CA ALA A 1051 -9.84 20.99 43.65
C ALA A 1051 -9.98 19.79 44.59
N ALA A 1052 -11.20 19.34 44.87
CA ALA A 1052 -11.45 18.15 45.69
C ALA A 1052 -10.90 16.87 45.03
N ALA A 1053 -11.14 16.69 43.73
CA ALA A 1053 -10.60 15.58 42.95
C ALA A 1053 -9.07 15.60 42.90
N THR A 1054 -8.48 16.77 42.66
CA THR A 1054 -7.03 16.95 42.73
C THR A 1054 -6.49 16.60 44.12
N ALA A 1055 -7.17 17.02 45.17
CA ALA A 1055 -6.76 16.73 46.54
C ALA A 1055 -6.81 15.24 46.86
N TRP A 1056 -7.82 14.56 46.35
CA TRP A 1056 -7.94 13.11 46.45
C TRP A 1056 -6.75 12.40 45.79
N VAL A 1057 -6.31 12.86 44.60
CA VAL A 1057 -5.16 12.26 43.90
C VAL A 1057 -3.89 12.36 44.75
N PHE A 1058 -3.54 13.53 45.28
CA PHE A 1058 -2.34 13.67 46.13
C PHE A 1058 -2.39 12.79 47.39
N LYS A 1059 -3.58 12.59 47.97
CA LYS A 1059 -3.74 11.75 49.17
C LYS A 1059 -3.66 10.25 48.88
N ASN A 1060 -3.94 9.82 47.65
CA ASN A 1060 -4.15 8.40 47.33
C ASN A 1060 -3.16 7.83 46.30
N ILE A 1061 -2.56 8.62 45.42
CA ILE A 1061 -1.80 8.12 44.26
C ILE A 1061 -0.59 7.26 44.64
N LYS A 1062 0.02 7.52 45.80
CA LYS A 1062 1.11 6.71 46.36
C LYS A 1062 0.67 5.27 46.66
N ASN A 1063 -0.57 5.08 47.12
CA ASN A 1063 -1.15 3.75 47.37
C ASN A 1063 -1.36 2.96 46.07
N TYR A 1064 -1.56 3.67 44.96
CA TYR A 1064 -1.63 3.10 43.62
C TYR A 1064 -0.26 2.86 42.98
N GLY A 1065 0.83 3.24 43.65
CA GLY A 1065 2.21 3.09 43.16
C GLY A 1065 2.76 4.29 42.39
N GLY A 1066 2.03 5.40 42.31
CA GLY A 1066 2.52 6.63 41.66
C GLY A 1066 3.46 7.45 42.54
N ASN A 1067 4.23 8.33 41.90
CA ASN A 1067 5.12 9.26 42.57
C ASN A 1067 4.39 10.57 42.90
N GLU A 1068 4.33 10.92 44.19
CA GLU A 1068 3.69 12.15 44.70
C GLU A 1068 4.40 13.45 44.26
N ASP A 1069 5.68 13.37 43.89
CA ASP A 1069 6.48 14.49 43.36
C ASP A 1069 6.42 14.61 41.82
N LEU A 1070 5.75 13.67 41.13
CA LEU A 1070 5.57 13.66 39.67
C LEU A 1070 4.08 13.67 39.28
N VAL A 1071 3.30 14.51 39.96
CA VAL A 1071 1.90 14.78 39.63
C VAL A 1071 1.80 16.00 38.71
N PHE A 1072 1.17 15.81 37.56
CA PHE A 1072 0.88 16.83 36.55
C PHE A 1072 -0.62 17.05 36.45
N ILE A 1073 -1.03 18.27 36.12
CA ILE A 1073 -2.45 18.62 35.93
C ILE A 1073 -2.67 19.12 34.50
N SER A 1074 -3.75 18.66 33.88
CA SER A 1074 -4.06 18.93 32.48
C SER A 1074 -5.54 18.83 32.16
N GLY A 1075 -5.91 19.27 30.97
CA GLY A 1075 -7.27 19.22 30.45
C GLY A 1075 -7.41 20.01 29.16
N HIS A 1076 -8.53 19.79 28.47
CA HIS A 1076 -8.88 20.49 27.23
C HIS A 1076 -10.03 21.48 27.45
N SER A 1077 -9.94 22.67 26.83
CA SER A 1077 -10.99 23.69 26.86
C SER A 1077 -11.36 24.09 28.31
N ALA A 1078 -12.61 23.91 28.73
CA ALA A 1078 -13.05 24.10 30.12
C ALA A 1078 -12.24 23.28 31.14
N GLY A 1079 -11.79 22.08 30.78
CA GLY A 1079 -10.92 21.28 31.63
C GLY A 1079 -9.52 21.88 31.77
N GLY A 1080 -9.01 22.49 30.68
CA GLY A 1080 -7.76 23.27 30.71
C GLY A 1080 -7.87 24.49 31.63
N TYR A 1081 -9.02 25.17 31.62
CA TYR A 1081 -9.36 26.25 32.55
C TYR A 1081 -9.36 25.77 34.02
N LEU A 1082 -10.04 24.66 34.33
CA LEU A 1082 -10.06 24.11 35.70
C LEU A 1082 -8.67 23.70 36.18
N ALA A 1083 -7.90 23.03 35.31
CA ALA A 1083 -6.54 22.57 35.60
C ALA A 1083 -5.62 23.72 36.05
N ILE A 1084 -5.64 24.84 35.33
CA ILE A 1084 -4.78 25.99 35.68
C ILE A 1084 -5.34 26.79 36.86
N MET A 1085 -6.66 26.93 36.95
CA MET A 1085 -7.32 27.70 38.02
C MET A 1085 -7.06 27.12 39.41
N VAL A 1086 -7.17 25.79 39.55
CA VAL A 1086 -6.95 25.06 40.81
C VAL A 1086 -5.52 25.23 41.34
N VAL A 1087 -4.53 25.40 40.45
CA VAL A 1087 -3.12 25.51 40.85
C VAL A 1087 -2.69 26.96 41.08
N LEU A 1088 -3.11 27.90 40.22
CA LEU A 1088 -2.70 29.29 40.36
C LEU A 1088 -3.36 29.97 41.56
N ASN A 1089 -4.65 29.71 41.80
CA ASN A 1089 -5.32 30.17 43.01
C ASN A 1089 -5.09 29.17 44.16
N LYS A 1090 -4.07 29.44 45.00
CA LYS A 1090 -3.69 28.57 46.13
C LYS A 1090 -4.83 28.29 47.11
N MET A 1091 -5.86 29.15 47.18
CA MET A 1091 -6.97 29.01 48.13
C MET A 1091 -7.66 27.65 47.99
N TYR A 1092 -7.84 27.17 46.75
CA TYR A 1092 -8.58 25.94 46.48
C TYR A 1092 -7.91 24.68 47.03
N LEU A 1093 -6.58 24.57 46.92
CA LEU A 1093 -5.82 23.42 47.42
C LEU A 1093 -5.40 23.57 48.90
N ASN A 1094 -5.20 24.81 49.38
CA ASN A 1094 -4.92 25.08 50.78
C ASN A 1094 -6.04 24.56 51.70
N LYS A 1095 -7.30 24.61 51.26
CA LYS A 1095 -8.47 24.04 51.97
C LYS A 1095 -8.30 22.56 52.31
N TYR A 1096 -7.51 21.83 51.53
CA TYR A 1096 -7.24 20.39 51.72
C TYR A 1096 -5.85 20.10 52.29
N GLY A 1097 -5.09 21.13 52.66
CA GLY A 1097 -3.72 21.02 53.17
C GLY A 1097 -2.68 20.67 52.10
N ILE A 1098 -2.94 21.00 50.83
CA ILE A 1098 -2.04 20.67 49.71
C ILE A 1098 -1.40 21.96 49.20
N ASP A 1099 -0.06 21.99 49.21
CA ASP A 1099 0.70 23.07 48.60
C ASP A 1099 0.63 22.96 47.07
N ALA A 1100 0.01 23.96 46.43
CA ALA A 1100 -0.11 24.05 44.98
C ALA A 1100 1.24 24.12 44.25
N ASN A 1101 2.36 24.41 44.94
CA ASN A 1101 3.70 24.38 44.35
C ASN A 1101 4.24 22.95 44.15
N LYS A 1102 3.63 21.92 44.74
CA LYS A 1102 4.12 20.54 44.65
C LYS A 1102 3.96 19.89 43.28
N PHE A 1103 3.08 20.43 42.43
CA PHE A 1103 2.92 19.89 41.07
C PHE A 1103 4.24 19.88 40.31
N ALA A 1104 4.41 18.84 39.48
CA ALA A 1104 5.51 18.73 38.56
C ALA A 1104 5.34 19.66 37.36
N GLY A 1105 4.11 19.87 36.89
CA GLY A 1105 3.81 20.84 35.86
C GLY A 1105 2.30 21.03 35.63
N ILE A 1106 1.97 22.19 35.07
CA ILE A 1106 0.63 22.57 34.61
C ILE A 1106 0.68 22.56 33.09
N ILE A 1107 -0.15 21.74 32.44
CA ILE A 1107 -0.14 21.58 30.97
C ILE A 1107 -1.56 21.73 30.45
N THR A 1108 -1.91 22.85 29.81
CA THR A 1108 -3.31 23.10 29.39
C THR A 1108 -3.47 23.09 27.89
N PHE A 1109 -4.53 22.44 27.40
CA PHE A 1109 -4.90 22.45 25.98
C PHE A 1109 -6.07 23.42 25.80
N SER A 1110 -5.85 24.54 25.10
CA SER A 1110 -6.87 25.56 24.82
C SER A 1110 -7.65 26.02 26.06
N GLY A 1111 -6.99 26.15 27.21
CA GLY A 1111 -7.60 26.64 28.45
C GLY A 1111 -7.95 28.13 28.37
N GLN A 1112 -9.07 28.56 28.97
CA GLN A 1112 -9.44 29.98 28.99
C GLN A 1112 -8.64 30.70 30.08
N MET A 1113 -8.07 31.87 29.78
CA MET A 1113 -7.19 32.58 30.73
C MET A 1113 -7.84 33.81 31.36
N ILE A 1114 -8.86 34.36 30.70
CA ILE A 1114 -9.80 35.33 31.28
C ILE A 1114 -10.95 34.59 32.00
N SER A 1115 -11.93 35.34 32.50
CA SER A 1115 -13.12 34.76 33.15
C SER A 1115 -13.84 33.82 32.18
N HIS A 1116 -14.06 32.57 32.58
CA HIS A 1116 -14.62 31.55 31.69
C HIS A 1116 -15.99 31.99 31.12
N PHE A 1117 -16.31 31.66 29.87
CA PHE A 1117 -17.58 32.10 29.25
C PHE A 1117 -18.81 31.73 30.08
N THR A 1118 -18.81 30.55 30.70
CA THR A 1118 -19.90 30.10 31.58
C THR A 1118 -20.00 30.91 32.86
N THR A 1119 -18.88 31.30 33.48
CA THR A 1119 -18.92 32.15 34.70
C THR A 1119 -19.39 33.56 34.36
N ARG A 1120 -19.00 34.09 33.18
CA ARG A 1120 -19.52 35.36 32.65
C ARG A 1120 -21.01 35.29 32.39
N LYS A 1121 -21.48 34.23 31.72
CA LYS A 1121 -22.91 33.99 31.47
C LYS A 1121 -23.73 33.88 32.76
N GLU A 1122 -23.22 33.18 33.77
CA GLU A 1122 -23.84 33.09 35.10
C GLU A 1122 -24.02 34.46 35.78
N LYS A 1123 -23.14 35.43 35.47
CA LYS A 1123 -23.19 36.81 35.97
C LYS A 1123 -23.90 37.79 35.01
N GLY A 1124 -24.45 37.33 33.89
CA GLY A 1124 -25.05 38.20 32.86
C GLY A 1124 -24.04 39.10 32.14
N ILE A 1125 -22.77 38.68 32.09
CA ILE A 1125 -21.68 39.39 31.40
C ILE A 1125 -21.56 38.85 29.98
N ASP A 1126 -21.35 39.76 29.02
CA ASP A 1126 -21.21 39.45 27.60
C ASP A 1126 -20.02 38.51 27.30
N GLU A 1127 -20.16 37.64 26.31
CA GLU A 1127 -19.14 36.64 25.97
C GLU A 1127 -17.87 37.22 25.32
N LEU A 1128 -17.95 38.46 24.80
CA LEU A 1128 -16.81 39.22 24.26
C LEU A 1128 -16.20 40.19 25.29
N ASP A 1129 -16.80 40.36 26.48
CA ASP A 1129 -16.20 41.14 27.58
C ASP A 1129 -14.99 40.38 28.15
N ALA A 1130 -13.78 40.80 27.76
CA ALA A 1130 -12.50 40.20 28.14
C ALA A 1130 -12.09 40.46 29.61
N ARG A 1131 -13.01 40.19 30.55
CA ARG A 1131 -12.86 40.48 31.97
C ARG A 1131 -11.87 39.53 32.65
N ILE A 1132 -10.98 40.09 33.46
CA ILE A 1132 -10.10 39.36 34.37
C ILE A 1132 -10.59 39.61 35.80
N ASP A 1133 -11.40 38.69 36.34
CA ASP A 1133 -11.94 38.74 37.70
C ASP A 1133 -11.46 37.55 38.56
N GLU A 1134 -12.06 37.34 39.73
CA GLU A 1134 -11.73 36.23 40.65
C GLU A 1134 -11.96 34.82 40.06
N TYR A 1135 -12.58 34.69 38.88
CA TYR A 1135 -12.75 33.45 38.13
C TYR A 1135 -11.85 33.36 36.89
N ALA A 1136 -10.88 34.26 36.72
CA ALA A 1136 -9.90 34.24 35.64
C ALA A 1136 -8.53 33.74 36.12
N PRO A 1137 -7.88 32.75 35.46
CA PRO A 1137 -6.52 32.33 35.79
C PRO A 1137 -5.49 33.48 35.76
N LEU A 1138 -5.65 34.44 34.84
CA LEU A 1138 -4.82 35.66 34.76
C LEU A 1138 -4.82 36.50 36.04
N HIS A 1139 -5.88 36.43 36.84
CA HIS A 1139 -5.96 37.14 38.12
C HIS A 1139 -4.93 36.62 39.15
N PHE A 1140 -4.48 35.36 39.00
CA PHE A 1140 -3.66 34.66 39.99
C PHE A 1140 -2.22 34.36 39.51
N ILE A 1141 -1.70 35.14 38.56
CA ILE A 1141 -0.30 34.98 38.09
C ILE A 1141 0.69 35.13 39.26
N ARG A 1142 1.68 34.24 39.32
CA ARG A 1142 2.71 34.26 40.37
C ARG A 1142 4.02 33.63 39.91
N ALA A 1143 5.13 34.17 40.43
CA ALA A 1143 6.48 33.75 40.05
C ALA A 1143 6.83 32.33 40.52
N ASP A 1144 6.25 31.89 41.64
CA ASP A 1144 6.52 30.61 42.29
C ASP A 1144 5.60 29.47 41.81
N ALA A 1145 4.82 29.67 40.75
CA ALA A 1145 3.99 28.61 40.18
C ALA A 1145 4.86 27.46 39.60
N PRO A 1146 4.34 26.22 39.54
CA PRO A 1146 4.99 25.11 38.82
C PRO A 1146 5.28 25.44 37.34
N PRO A 1147 6.14 24.66 36.66
CA PRO A 1147 6.35 24.76 35.22
C PRO A 1147 5.02 24.78 34.45
N LEU A 1148 4.87 25.72 33.52
CA LEU A 1148 3.61 26.01 32.83
C LEU A 1148 3.78 25.83 31.31
N LEU A 1149 3.06 24.88 30.75
CA LEU A 1149 2.97 24.66 29.31
C LEU A 1149 1.56 24.97 28.81
N LEU A 1150 1.46 26.01 28.00
CA LEU A 1150 0.23 26.40 27.31
C LEU A 1150 0.27 25.87 25.88
N ILE A 1151 -0.79 25.19 25.45
CA ILE A 1151 -0.91 24.68 24.08
C ILE A 1151 -2.25 25.12 23.54
N THR A 1152 -2.27 25.74 22.37
CA THR A 1152 -3.49 26.22 21.72
C THR A 1152 -3.57 25.75 20.27
N GLY A 1153 -4.77 25.75 19.71
CA GLY A 1153 -4.96 25.63 18.27
C GLY A 1153 -4.45 26.86 17.52
N ASP A 1154 -4.68 26.86 16.22
CA ASP A 1154 -4.39 27.98 15.33
C ASP A 1154 -5.20 29.20 15.73
N ARG A 1155 -4.54 30.37 15.88
CA ARG A 1155 -5.20 31.61 16.32
C ARG A 1155 -6.37 32.03 15.44
N GLU A 1156 -6.32 31.73 14.14
CA GLU A 1156 -7.37 32.10 13.19
C GLU A 1156 -8.53 31.08 13.15
N LYS A 1157 -8.35 29.92 13.80
CA LYS A 1157 -9.36 28.85 13.87
C LYS A 1157 -9.86 28.58 15.29
N GLU A 1158 -9.29 29.26 16.29
CA GLU A 1158 -9.64 29.03 17.68
C GLU A 1158 -10.92 29.75 18.13
N LEU A 1159 -11.48 29.29 19.24
CA LEU A 1159 -12.70 29.84 19.84
C LEU A 1159 -12.42 31.14 20.62
N LEU A 1160 -13.01 32.26 20.18
CA LEU A 1160 -13.11 33.53 20.90
C LEU A 1160 -11.76 34.02 21.49
N GLY A 1161 -10.74 34.21 20.64
CA GLY A 1161 -9.46 34.78 21.07
C GLY A 1161 -8.62 33.89 22.01
N ARG A 1162 -8.86 32.56 22.00
CA ARG A 1162 -8.21 31.61 22.91
C ARG A 1162 -6.69 31.66 22.83
N TYR A 1163 -6.14 31.84 21.63
CA TYR A 1163 -4.70 31.96 21.43
C TYR A 1163 -4.17 33.22 22.13
N GLU A 1164 -4.81 34.37 21.92
CA GLU A 1164 -4.43 35.68 22.46
C GLU A 1164 -4.45 35.67 23.99
N GLU A 1165 -5.49 35.07 24.58
CA GLU A 1165 -5.59 34.88 26.03
C GLU A 1165 -4.40 34.10 26.61
N ASN A 1166 -4.01 33.00 25.95
CA ASN A 1166 -2.89 32.15 26.36
C ASN A 1166 -1.53 32.83 26.10
N ALA A 1167 -1.40 33.57 25.00
CA ALA A 1167 -0.24 34.41 24.71
C ALA A 1167 -0.05 35.51 25.76
N TYR A 1168 -1.16 36.15 26.17
CA TYR A 1168 -1.13 37.17 27.22
C TYR A 1168 -0.76 36.55 28.57
N MET A 1169 -1.33 35.41 28.93
CA MET A 1169 -0.95 34.66 30.13
C MET A 1169 0.55 34.30 30.14
N ALA A 1170 1.08 33.76 29.03
CA ALA A 1170 2.49 33.43 28.91
C ALA A 1170 3.40 34.65 29.14
N ARG A 1171 3.01 35.81 28.59
CA ARG A 1171 3.74 37.06 28.75
C ARG A 1171 3.69 37.56 30.20
N MET A 1172 2.51 37.57 30.80
CA MET A 1172 2.30 38.08 32.16
C MET A 1172 2.99 37.21 33.22
N MET A 1173 2.99 35.89 33.07
CA MET A 1173 3.76 34.98 33.93
C MET A 1173 5.26 35.28 33.89
N LYS A 1174 5.84 35.47 32.69
CA LYS A 1174 7.25 35.83 32.51
C LYS A 1174 7.57 37.19 33.13
N LEU A 1175 6.72 38.20 32.94
CA LEU A 1175 6.88 39.53 33.55
C LEU A 1175 6.76 39.49 35.06
N LYS A 1176 5.91 38.62 35.61
CA LYS A 1176 5.79 38.39 37.06
C LYS A 1176 7.02 37.67 37.64
N GLY A 1177 7.92 37.16 36.80
CA GLY A 1177 9.18 36.52 37.20
C GLY A 1177 9.20 34.99 37.07
N HIS A 1178 8.16 34.37 36.49
CA HIS A 1178 8.13 32.93 36.25
C HIS A 1178 9.06 32.54 35.10
N LYS A 1179 9.94 31.56 35.31
CA LYS A 1179 11.03 31.22 34.37
C LYS A 1179 10.72 30.05 33.45
N GLU A 1180 9.69 29.26 33.75
CA GLU A 1180 9.38 28.00 33.06
C GLU A 1180 7.99 28.03 32.43
N THR A 1181 7.62 29.16 31.80
CA THR A 1181 6.39 29.29 31.02
C THR A 1181 6.65 29.18 29.52
N THR A 1182 5.99 28.22 28.85
CA THR A 1182 6.10 27.97 27.40
C THR A 1182 4.72 27.97 26.76
N LEU A 1183 4.64 28.47 25.51
CA LEU A 1183 3.42 28.48 24.69
C LEU A 1183 3.70 27.81 23.35
N TYR A 1184 2.81 26.92 22.91
CA TYR A 1184 2.78 26.36 21.55
C TYR A 1184 1.46 26.69 20.86
N GLU A 1185 1.56 27.13 19.61
CA GLU A 1185 0.45 27.25 18.67
C GLU A 1185 0.48 26.08 17.68
N LEU A 1186 -0.61 25.33 17.58
CA LEU A 1186 -0.73 24.24 16.62
C LEU A 1186 -1.43 24.75 15.36
N GLN A 1187 -0.64 25.27 14.43
CA GLN A 1187 -1.13 25.80 13.15
C GLN A 1187 -1.96 24.77 12.38
N GLY A 1188 -3.03 25.24 11.75
CA GLY A 1188 -3.97 24.43 10.98
C GLY A 1188 -5.05 23.73 11.79
N PHE A 1189 -4.95 23.64 13.12
CA PHE A 1189 -5.93 22.96 13.99
C PHE A 1189 -6.90 23.93 14.66
N ASP A 1190 -8.19 23.62 14.66
CA ASP A 1190 -9.23 24.36 15.40
C ASP A 1190 -9.32 23.94 16.89
N HIS A 1191 -10.29 24.51 17.62
CA HIS A 1191 -10.51 24.23 19.05
C HIS A 1191 -10.59 22.74 19.38
N GLY A 1192 -11.31 21.96 18.57
CA GLY A 1192 -11.56 20.54 18.81
C GLY A 1192 -10.44 19.65 18.29
N GLY A 1193 -9.87 20.00 17.14
CA GLY A 1193 -8.84 19.25 16.44
C GLY A 1193 -7.46 19.33 17.08
N MET A 1194 -7.19 20.36 17.90
CA MET A 1194 -5.86 20.57 18.49
C MET A 1194 -5.49 19.58 19.60
N ALA A 1195 -6.46 18.90 20.23
CA ALA A 1195 -6.20 18.06 21.39
C ALA A 1195 -5.32 16.82 21.06
N GLN A 1196 -5.57 16.16 19.93
CA GLN A 1196 -4.80 14.98 19.51
C GLN A 1196 -3.31 15.27 19.24
N PRO A 1197 -2.95 16.29 18.43
CA PRO A 1197 -1.55 16.66 18.22
C PRO A 1197 -0.87 17.28 19.45
N ALA A 1198 -1.62 17.69 20.47
CA ALA A 1198 -1.07 18.24 21.72
C ALA A 1198 -0.58 17.17 22.72
N PHE A 1199 -1.11 15.94 22.69
CA PHE A 1199 -0.69 14.88 23.63
C PHE A 1199 0.82 14.55 23.59
N PRO A 1200 1.49 14.46 22.43
CA PRO A 1200 2.94 14.29 22.38
C PRO A 1200 3.72 15.41 23.09
N LEU A 1201 3.25 16.66 23.01
CA LEU A 1201 3.89 17.80 23.68
C LEU A 1201 3.75 17.71 25.20
N LEU A 1202 2.57 17.30 25.70
CA LEU A 1202 2.34 17.03 27.11
C LEU A 1202 3.32 15.95 27.63
N ILE A 1203 3.43 14.83 26.92
CA ILE A 1203 4.33 13.73 27.33
C ILE A 1203 5.81 14.18 27.30
N ASN A 1204 6.21 14.98 26.31
CA ASN A 1204 7.57 15.51 26.23
C ASN A 1204 7.88 16.45 27.40
N GLU A 1205 6.93 17.27 27.81
CA GLU A 1205 7.09 18.16 28.95
C GLU A 1205 7.18 17.39 30.27
N MET A 1206 6.35 16.37 30.45
CA MET A 1206 6.47 15.47 31.61
C MET A 1206 7.86 14.86 31.72
N LYS A 1207 8.40 14.36 30.59
CA LYS A 1207 9.75 13.78 30.55
C LYS A 1207 10.84 14.82 30.81
N ARG A 1208 10.67 16.06 30.32
CA ARG A 1208 11.60 17.16 30.59
C ARG A 1208 11.68 17.46 32.08
N VAL A 1209 10.53 17.59 32.74
CA VAL A 1209 10.44 17.84 34.18
C VAL A 1209 10.94 16.65 34.99
N GLU A 1210 10.57 15.42 34.62
CA GLU A 1210 11.03 14.20 35.30
C GLU A 1210 12.56 14.09 35.28
N LYS A 1211 13.19 14.43 34.14
CA LYS A 1211 14.66 14.45 34.03
C LYS A 1211 15.31 15.56 34.86
N GLY A 1212 14.63 16.68 35.07
CA GLY A 1212 15.13 17.77 35.91
C GLY A 1212 15.01 17.53 37.42
N ARG A 1213 14.15 16.58 37.83
CA ARG A 1213 13.90 16.20 39.25
C ARG A 1213 14.60 14.91 39.68
N ARG A 1214 15.16 14.15 38.73
CA ARG A 1214 16.06 13.00 38.99
C ARG A 1214 17.50 13.46 39.01
#